data_AF-A0AAV7ZES7-F1
#
_entry.id   AF-A0AAV7ZES7-F1
#
_cell.length_a   1.000
_cell.length_b   1.000
_cell.length_c   1.000
_cell.angle_alpha   90.00
_cell.angle_beta   90.00
_cell.angle_gamma   90.00
#
_symmetry.space_group_name_H-M   'P 1'
#
loop_
_entity.id
_entity.type
_entity.pdbx_description
1 polymer ?
#
loop_
_entity_poly.entity_id
_entity_poly.type
_entity_poly.pdbx_seq_one_letter_code
_entity_poly.pdbx_strand_id
1 'polypeptide(L)'
;MNTNFLEGLSSEKLNEQQASLTKLKNCVLGNKPNKIKCIRLGVLPKLVKLLGIYSNNQQTNTNDEELSLLCTRDLLICIGSFLHCTPKRRLTEDFLSQVLSNLFTMILSPTFKLLPKYLCESIIRTLNLLVEKTSIVQKQKFKRLVNETEIIQVLLSLIYNRETKKKIKNEKNISNEQDKEQEKKKEIEIEKDLKMDIEEKKEEKKQDQEKEGEKEVEIEKEVKIEKEKEKEKEKEKEKEKEKKKEKEVEKEIEIEIENTEDQNEQEEKKEKTKLFSLEIFEYSANILSHALRSIQNQIAIDLSNDLVQKFIYLLNPNFSLAFQESIILCLYYLGNSSPEMARIILKAENQIIPYCIKILKGKPKKENKKDKEKPKNSKSPTSNNSTNLDYTSRYTLRIASASLLSSLLNLKKIIYMPVLMLQMLEKTILTNVIEISKLERNAKTYNWLFYKRILVILYRLHLSNKNLKFNATNNGIINVLGSYLNTDEYKLNINLFGKLGNGNNSNGIINKTKIEIISYAVKCLELITEDNIDSCERVIEFGIASKTSRLLIMDIPNTELNVSLAKLLKNLTLLSIDFEHIFSNNIELFDKLNQLMKVDGSNPELRETAAYCVGNLICGISKLKKLFIQQEGLKLLNTFILSEKKINTQKFALFVLRNLLFNSNTEILKQIIDQIEISSILNNYQNGNEEIQIDCASIIINLTCDQKEVIEKNLPLNEILPIVTNKILGQASKFEENLKKKTKEKEEKEKEKENKDEKMKIEENETDKGIKESEVEREKEKEKEKENQESKNEEGMEEEKIEIEKEEEKKIEKNDLGTSENDNDDDDEINKKISNEIKKEMKNIDEVFFYNHKKNKFQISGDLNFKDDNIGNTLLVFSLQLSSNLITINNQIKDTFMNEQMLSAFLTLLDHSDFSILVLLMKCLTNFINVPDKDQDKNLILDRKKILKQLGFQLKIKNIFKNNDTILKDFAKKTFALLK
;
A
#
# COMPACT_ATOMS: atom_id res chain seq x y z
N MET A 1 -13.31 17.92 -47.55
CA MET A 1 -14.63 17.41 -47.14
C MET A 1 -15.68 18.10 -48.00
N ASN A 2 -16.70 17.37 -48.44
CA ASN A 2 -17.78 17.93 -49.25
C ASN A 2 -18.74 18.76 -48.39
N THR A 3 -19.42 19.78 -48.94
CA THR A 3 -20.32 20.68 -48.17
C THR A 3 -21.49 19.93 -47.54
N ASN A 4 -22.08 19.01 -48.30
CA ASN A 4 -23.19 18.13 -47.90
C ASN A 4 -22.90 17.33 -46.61
N PHE A 5 -21.62 17.10 -46.28
CA PHE A 5 -21.21 16.43 -45.04
C PHE A 5 -21.40 17.30 -43.80
N LEU A 6 -21.23 18.62 -43.93
CA LEU A 6 -21.45 19.58 -42.84
C LEU A 6 -22.92 20.00 -42.72
N GLU A 7 -23.72 19.76 -43.76
CA GLU A 7 -25.18 19.95 -43.77
C GLU A 7 -25.88 18.77 -43.10
N GLY A 8 -25.46 17.52 -43.35
CA GLY A 8 -25.98 16.34 -42.64
C GLY A 8 -25.69 16.34 -41.13
N LEU A 9 -24.58 16.93 -40.70
CA LEU A 9 -24.28 17.22 -39.29
C LEU A 9 -25.14 18.37 -38.70
N SER A 10 -25.97 19.03 -39.50
CA SER A 10 -26.94 20.04 -39.06
C SER A 10 -28.39 19.73 -39.46
N SER A 11 -28.68 18.50 -39.91
CA SER A 11 -30.06 18.02 -40.07
C SER A 11 -30.74 17.99 -38.70
N GLU A 12 -32.05 18.23 -38.66
CA GLU A 12 -32.87 18.11 -37.45
C GLU A 12 -33.15 16.64 -37.08
N LYS A 13 -32.89 15.69 -37.99
CA LYS A 13 -33.17 14.27 -37.79
C LYS A 13 -31.97 13.52 -37.21
N LEU A 14 -32.18 12.92 -36.03
CA LEU A 14 -31.16 12.21 -35.24
C LEU A 14 -30.41 11.13 -36.05
N ASN A 15 -31.13 10.35 -36.87
CA ASN A 15 -30.56 9.29 -37.73
C ASN A 15 -29.59 9.84 -38.80
N GLU A 16 -29.87 11.00 -39.38
CA GLU A 16 -29.04 11.62 -40.42
C GLU A 16 -27.76 12.23 -39.80
N GLN A 17 -27.89 12.80 -38.60
CA GLN A 17 -26.75 13.23 -37.77
C GLN A 17 -25.87 12.03 -37.39
N GLN A 18 -26.46 10.93 -36.89
CA GLN A 18 -25.73 9.71 -36.49
C GLN A 18 -24.98 9.07 -37.66
N ALA A 19 -25.62 8.96 -38.83
CA ALA A 19 -25.00 8.44 -40.05
C ALA A 19 -23.80 9.31 -40.49
N SER A 20 -23.91 10.64 -40.32
CA SER A 20 -22.83 11.59 -40.60
C SER A 20 -21.68 11.48 -39.58
N LEU A 21 -21.99 11.35 -38.28
CA LEU A 21 -21.05 11.12 -37.18
C LEU A 21 -20.28 9.81 -37.34
N THR A 22 -20.96 8.72 -37.71
CA THR A 22 -20.36 7.40 -37.92
C THR A 22 -19.39 7.44 -39.10
N LYS A 23 -19.78 8.10 -40.21
CA LYS A 23 -18.89 8.36 -41.34
C LYS A 23 -17.68 9.23 -40.94
N LEU A 24 -17.85 10.23 -40.08
CA LEU A 24 -16.74 11.05 -39.56
C LEU A 24 -15.76 10.20 -38.76
N LYS A 25 -16.25 9.45 -37.77
CA LYS A 25 -15.47 8.54 -36.93
C LYS A 25 -14.65 7.56 -37.77
N ASN A 26 -15.28 6.91 -38.75
CA ASN A 26 -14.59 5.95 -39.62
C ASN A 26 -13.53 6.64 -40.51
N CYS A 27 -13.78 7.87 -40.97
CA CYS A 27 -12.76 8.67 -41.68
C CYS A 27 -11.59 9.11 -40.78
N VAL A 28 -11.83 9.37 -39.49
CA VAL A 28 -10.80 9.76 -38.52
C VAL A 28 -9.96 8.56 -38.10
N LEU A 29 -10.58 7.42 -37.79
CA LEU A 29 -9.89 6.19 -37.35
C LEU A 29 -9.17 5.47 -38.50
N GLY A 30 -9.73 5.49 -39.71
CA GLY A 30 -9.15 4.79 -40.88
C GLY A 30 -7.95 5.46 -41.55
N ASN A 31 -7.56 6.68 -41.14
CA ASN A 31 -6.45 7.42 -41.76
C ASN A 31 -5.16 7.36 -40.94
N LYS A 32 -4.07 6.89 -41.55
CA LYS A 32 -2.71 7.03 -40.98
C LYS A 32 -2.44 8.51 -40.63
N PRO A 33 -1.83 8.81 -39.46
CA PRO A 33 -1.92 10.13 -38.82
C PRO A 33 -1.48 11.32 -39.68
N ASN A 34 -0.55 11.11 -40.62
CA ASN A 34 -0.07 12.16 -41.52
C ASN A 34 -1.15 12.76 -42.45
N LYS A 35 -2.28 12.07 -42.70
CA LYS A 35 -3.39 12.57 -43.54
C LYS A 35 -4.41 13.44 -42.79
N ILE A 36 -4.41 13.45 -41.46
CA ILE A 36 -5.43 14.15 -40.64
C ILE A 36 -5.30 15.70 -40.73
N LYS A 37 -4.18 16.21 -41.26
CA LYS A 37 -3.89 17.65 -41.48
C LYS A 37 -4.98 18.43 -42.25
N CYS A 38 -5.88 17.77 -42.97
CA CYS A 38 -6.90 18.41 -43.81
C CYS A 38 -8.27 18.66 -43.13
N ILE A 39 -8.45 18.32 -41.86
CA ILE A 39 -9.65 18.74 -41.10
C ILE A 39 -9.52 20.24 -40.79
N ARG A 40 -10.22 21.09 -41.57
CA ARG A 40 -10.27 22.54 -41.33
C ARG A 40 -10.81 22.82 -39.92
N LEU A 41 -10.18 23.76 -39.21
CA LEU A 41 -10.52 24.12 -37.82
C LEU A 41 -12.01 24.41 -37.60
N GLY A 42 -12.71 24.98 -38.59
CA GLY A 42 -14.15 25.28 -38.52
C GLY A 42 -15.10 24.07 -38.38
N VAL A 43 -14.61 22.83 -38.55
CA VAL A 43 -15.41 21.63 -38.21
C VAL A 43 -15.54 21.46 -36.70
N LEU A 44 -14.50 21.86 -35.94
CA LEU A 44 -14.39 21.55 -34.51
C LEU A 44 -15.37 22.34 -33.62
N PRO A 45 -15.60 23.67 -33.81
CA PRO A 45 -16.68 24.38 -33.12
C PRO A 45 -18.07 23.82 -33.42
N LYS A 46 -18.32 23.29 -34.63
CA LYS A 46 -19.60 22.63 -34.96
C LYS A 46 -19.77 21.33 -34.15
N LEU A 47 -18.72 20.51 -34.02
CA LEU A 47 -18.74 19.31 -33.19
C LEU A 47 -18.98 19.62 -31.70
N VAL A 48 -18.35 20.69 -31.16
CA VAL A 48 -18.58 21.12 -29.77
C VAL A 48 -19.98 21.68 -29.58
N LYS A 49 -20.51 22.45 -30.54
CA LYS A 49 -21.90 22.94 -30.52
C LYS A 49 -22.90 21.77 -30.55
N LEU A 50 -22.67 20.74 -31.36
CA LEU A 50 -23.48 19.53 -31.38
C LEU A 50 -23.46 18.81 -30.03
N LEU A 51 -22.29 18.72 -29.38
CA LEU A 51 -22.17 18.12 -28.03
C LEU A 51 -23.09 18.83 -27.01
N GLY A 52 -23.17 20.16 -27.07
CA GLY A 52 -24.09 20.96 -26.25
C GLY A 52 -25.57 20.84 -26.65
N ILE A 53 -25.88 20.46 -27.88
CA ILE A 53 -27.27 20.17 -28.32
C ILE A 53 -27.69 18.79 -27.81
N TYR A 54 -26.84 17.76 -27.98
CA TYR A 54 -27.11 16.42 -27.46
C TYR A 54 -27.20 16.38 -25.93
N SER A 55 -26.36 17.12 -25.19
CA SER A 55 -26.45 17.18 -23.73
C SER A 55 -27.76 17.78 -23.22
N ASN A 56 -28.35 18.71 -23.99
CA ASN A 56 -29.56 19.43 -23.57
C ASN A 56 -30.84 18.71 -24.03
N ASN A 57 -30.83 18.08 -25.21
CA ASN A 57 -31.99 17.35 -25.76
C ASN A 57 -32.25 16.00 -25.05
N GLN A 58 -31.32 15.50 -24.23
CA GLN A 58 -31.51 14.29 -23.42
C GLN A 58 -32.61 14.39 -22.34
N GLN A 59 -33.26 15.54 -22.17
CA GLN A 59 -34.28 15.75 -21.13
C GLN A 59 -35.74 15.55 -21.62
N THR A 60 -35.99 15.28 -22.90
CA THR A 60 -37.33 15.45 -23.49
C THR A 60 -37.95 14.26 -24.22
N ASN A 61 -37.25 13.14 -24.44
CA ASN A 61 -37.84 11.92 -25.06
C ASN A 61 -37.06 10.66 -24.67
N THR A 62 -37.76 9.65 -24.12
CA THR A 62 -37.17 8.39 -23.63
C THR A 62 -36.82 7.40 -24.74
N ASN A 63 -37.48 7.49 -25.91
CA ASN A 63 -37.39 6.47 -26.95
C ASN A 63 -36.12 6.59 -27.84
N ASP A 64 -35.37 7.69 -27.72
CA ASP A 64 -34.15 7.97 -28.49
C ASP A 64 -32.85 7.85 -27.67
N GLU A 65 -32.93 7.39 -26.40
CA GLU A 65 -31.79 7.39 -25.46
C GLU A 65 -30.58 6.61 -25.97
N GLU A 66 -30.77 5.40 -26.51
CA GLU A 66 -29.68 4.59 -27.05
C GLU A 66 -29.01 5.26 -28.26
N LEU A 67 -29.79 5.91 -29.13
CA LEU A 67 -29.25 6.64 -30.28
C LEU A 67 -28.45 7.87 -29.85
N SER A 68 -28.92 8.57 -28.82
CA SER A 68 -28.23 9.70 -28.18
C SER A 68 -26.91 9.28 -27.54
N LEU A 69 -26.88 8.14 -26.85
CA LEU A 69 -25.66 7.54 -26.28
C LEU A 69 -24.66 7.13 -27.39
N LEU A 70 -25.14 6.53 -28.48
CA LEU A 70 -24.31 6.19 -29.65
C LEU A 70 -23.69 7.42 -30.32
N CYS A 71 -24.48 8.49 -30.52
CA CYS A 71 -23.98 9.76 -31.06
C CYS A 71 -22.93 10.39 -30.13
N THR A 72 -23.21 10.41 -28.82
CA THR A 72 -22.31 10.95 -27.79
C THR A 72 -20.96 10.20 -27.77
N ARG A 73 -21.00 8.86 -27.79
CA ARG A 73 -19.80 8.01 -27.87
C ARG A 73 -18.92 8.35 -29.08
N ASP A 74 -19.52 8.44 -30.25
CA ASP A 74 -18.77 8.60 -31.50
C ASP A 74 -18.27 10.04 -31.71
N LEU A 75 -18.96 11.02 -31.13
CA LEU A 75 -18.52 12.40 -31.01
C LEU A 75 -17.32 12.55 -30.04
N LEU A 76 -17.35 11.89 -28.88
CA LEU A 76 -16.22 11.84 -27.94
C LEU A 76 -14.98 11.19 -28.55
N ILE A 77 -15.14 10.07 -29.28
CA ILE A 77 -14.05 9.41 -30.00
C ILE A 77 -13.42 10.35 -31.04
N CYS A 78 -14.23 11.12 -31.77
CA CYS A 78 -13.72 12.12 -32.72
C CYS A 78 -12.91 13.22 -32.01
N ILE A 79 -13.38 13.72 -30.86
CA ILE A 79 -12.70 14.78 -30.10
C ILE A 79 -11.38 14.27 -29.48
N GLY A 80 -11.37 13.11 -28.82
CA GLY A 80 -10.15 12.51 -28.28
C GLY A 80 -9.10 12.26 -29.36
N SER A 81 -9.51 11.75 -30.52
CA SER A 81 -8.63 11.54 -31.69
C SER A 81 -8.07 12.85 -32.24
N PHE A 82 -8.90 13.90 -32.32
CA PHE A 82 -8.46 15.23 -32.77
C PHE A 82 -7.46 15.88 -31.81
N LEU A 83 -7.73 15.81 -30.49
CA LEU A 83 -6.84 16.34 -29.45
C LEU A 83 -5.48 15.61 -29.44
N HIS A 84 -5.50 14.29 -29.63
CA HIS A 84 -4.27 13.50 -29.78
C HIS A 84 -3.42 13.99 -30.96
N CYS A 85 -4.05 14.25 -32.12
CA CYS A 85 -3.38 14.71 -33.33
C CYS A 85 -3.00 16.22 -33.34
N THR A 86 -3.53 17.02 -32.41
CA THR A 86 -3.31 18.48 -32.41
C THR A 86 -2.00 18.87 -31.70
N PRO A 87 -1.16 19.74 -32.31
CA PRO A 87 0.03 20.29 -31.64
C PRO A 87 -0.32 21.22 -30.48
N LYS A 88 0.42 21.13 -29.35
CA LYS A 88 0.14 21.87 -28.10
C LYS A 88 0.04 23.41 -28.21
N ARG A 89 0.50 24.00 -29.33
CA ARG A 89 0.44 25.46 -29.59
C ARG A 89 -0.78 25.93 -30.40
N ARG A 90 -1.81 25.09 -30.64
CA ARG A 90 -2.95 25.41 -31.54
C ARG A 90 -4.35 25.32 -30.92
N LEU A 91 -4.48 25.08 -29.62
CA LEU A 91 -5.75 25.09 -28.90
C LEU A 91 -5.92 26.44 -28.18
N THR A 92 -7.00 27.17 -28.44
CA THR A 92 -7.31 28.45 -27.77
C THR A 92 -7.92 28.22 -26.39
N GLU A 93 -7.81 29.21 -25.50
CA GLU A 93 -8.35 29.14 -24.14
C GLU A 93 -9.88 28.99 -24.17
N ASP A 94 -10.56 29.72 -25.05
CA ASP A 94 -12.03 29.66 -25.25
C ASP A 94 -12.49 28.28 -25.72
N PHE A 95 -11.74 27.65 -26.64
CA PHE A 95 -12.06 26.32 -27.14
C PHE A 95 -11.95 25.25 -26.05
N LEU A 96 -10.88 25.30 -25.26
CA LEU A 96 -10.69 24.40 -24.13
C LEU A 96 -11.81 24.60 -23.09
N SER A 97 -12.11 25.86 -22.77
CA SER A 97 -13.21 26.23 -21.86
C SER A 97 -14.56 25.68 -22.34
N GLN A 98 -14.91 25.84 -23.62
CA GLN A 98 -16.19 25.38 -24.15
C GLN A 98 -16.31 23.85 -24.27
N VAL A 99 -15.22 23.14 -24.63
CA VAL A 99 -15.18 21.67 -24.57
C VAL A 99 -15.42 21.18 -23.14
N LEU A 100 -14.74 21.79 -22.17
CA LEU A 100 -14.88 21.41 -20.77
C LEU A 100 -16.27 21.73 -20.25
N SER A 101 -16.79 22.93 -20.47
CA SER A 101 -18.15 23.30 -20.05
C SER A 101 -19.19 22.29 -20.51
N ASN A 102 -19.15 21.87 -21.79
CA ASN A 102 -20.10 20.90 -22.33
C ASN A 102 -19.88 19.48 -21.73
N LEU A 103 -18.64 19.07 -21.48
CA LEU A 103 -18.33 17.82 -20.78
C LEU A 103 -18.81 17.85 -19.32
N PHE A 104 -18.60 18.95 -18.59
CA PHE A 104 -19.09 19.14 -17.22
C PHE A 104 -20.61 19.14 -17.17
N THR A 105 -21.32 19.84 -18.06
CA THR A 105 -22.79 19.79 -18.16
C THR A 105 -23.29 18.36 -18.41
N MET A 106 -22.62 17.60 -19.28
CA MET A 106 -22.95 16.20 -19.54
C MET A 106 -22.68 15.28 -18.33
N ILE A 107 -21.60 15.51 -17.57
CA ILE A 107 -21.26 14.76 -16.34
C ILE A 107 -22.22 15.08 -15.19
N LEU A 108 -22.72 16.31 -15.12
CA LEU A 108 -23.65 16.78 -14.09
C LEU A 108 -25.13 16.50 -14.46
N SER A 109 -25.41 15.97 -15.66
CA SER A 109 -26.76 15.58 -16.07
C SER A 109 -27.30 14.41 -15.23
N PRO A 110 -28.60 14.37 -14.87
CA PRO A 110 -29.23 13.20 -14.27
C PRO A 110 -29.05 11.92 -15.09
N THR A 111 -29.01 12.03 -16.42
CA THR A 111 -28.75 10.91 -17.35
C THR A 111 -27.35 10.32 -17.21
N PHE A 112 -26.42 11.02 -16.54
CA PHE A 112 -25.03 10.55 -16.40
C PHE A 112 -24.92 9.20 -15.65
N LYS A 113 -25.90 8.91 -14.78
CA LYS A 113 -26.03 7.63 -14.06
C LYS A 113 -26.29 6.42 -14.97
N LEU A 114 -26.68 6.64 -16.23
CA LEU A 114 -27.03 5.60 -17.20
C LEU A 114 -25.93 5.34 -18.24
N LEU A 115 -24.78 6.06 -18.21
CA LEU A 115 -23.73 5.86 -19.21
C LEU A 115 -22.99 4.53 -19.02
N PRO A 116 -22.88 3.68 -20.07
CA PRO A 116 -22.05 2.48 -20.02
C PRO A 116 -20.58 2.75 -19.70
N LYS A 117 -19.93 1.80 -19.00
CA LYS A 117 -18.52 1.90 -18.53
C LYS A 117 -17.53 2.42 -19.59
N TYR A 118 -17.60 1.91 -20.83
CA TYR A 118 -16.70 2.31 -21.92
C TYR A 118 -16.78 3.80 -22.30
N LEU A 119 -17.94 4.43 -22.06
CA LEU A 119 -18.19 5.85 -22.32
C LEU A 119 -17.53 6.71 -21.24
N CYS A 120 -17.66 6.32 -19.97
CA CYS A 120 -16.96 6.95 -18.84
C CYS A 120 -15.43 6.87 -18.99
N GLU A 121 -14.91 5.71 -19.40
CA GLU A 121 -13.48 5.54 -19.74
C GLU A 121 -13.04 6.45 -20.90
N SER A 122 -13.90 6.61 -21.93
CA SER A 122 -13.64 7.51 -23.06
C SER A 122 -13.62 8.99 -22.67
N ILE A 123 -14.50 9.40 -21.73
CA ILE A 123 -14.54 10.75 -21.16
C ILE A 123 -13.27 11.01 -20.35
N ILE A 124 -12.90 10.11 -19.42
CA ILE A 124 -11.69 10.22 -18.59
C ILE A 124 -10.43 10.29 -19.48
N ARG A 125 -10.33 9.45 -20.51
CA ARG A 125 -9.21 9.48 -21.48
C ARG A 125 -9.14 10.79 -22.25
N THR A 126 -10.28 11.39 -22.59
CA THR A 126 -10.36 12.69 -23.27
C THR A 126 -9.95 13.85 -22.35
N LEU A 127 -10.39 13.83 -21.09
CA LEU A 127 -9.98 14.80 -20.06
C LEU A 127 -8.48 14.73 -19.77
N ASN A 128 -7.91 13.52 -19.64
CA ASN A 128 -6.48 13.34 -19.44
C ASN A 128 -5.65 13.87 -20.63
N LEU A 129 -6.12 13.67 -21.87
CA LEU A 129 -5.49 14.27 -23.06
C LEU A 129 -5.59 15.81 -23.07
N LEU A 130 -6.68 16.41 -22.59
CA LEU A 130 -6.77 17.86 -22.42
C LEU A 130 -5.73 18.38 -21.39
N VAL A 131 -5.64 17.73 -20.23
CA VAL A 131 -4.63 18.05 -19.18
C VAL A 131 -3.20 17.91 -19.70
N GLU A 132 -2.90 16.87 -20.50
CA GLU A 132 -1.56 16.63 -21.05
C GLU A 132 -1.16 17.67 -22.12
N LYS A 133 -2.13 18.18 -22.90
CA LYS A 133 -1.90 19.12 -24.01
C LYS A 133 -1.89 20.60 -23.62
N THR A 134 -2.47 20.99 -22.47
CA THR A 134 -2.44 22.39 -21.97
C THR A 134 -1.02 22.88 -21.65
N SER A 135 -0.76 24.17 -21.86
CA SER A 135 0.52 24.81 -21.52
C SER A 135 0.68 25.04 -20.01
N ILE A 136 1.92 25.17 -19.51
CA ILE A 136 2.21 25.34 -18.07
C ILE A 136 1.49 26.56 -17.46
N VAL A 137 1.41 27.68 -18.20
CA VAL A 137 0.69 28.89 -17.77
C VAL A 137 -0.82 28.64 -17.69
N GLN A 138 -1.39 27.92 -18.65
CA GLN A 138 -2.79 27.50 -18.60
C GLN A 138 -3.02 26.56 -17.42
N LYS A 139 -2.15 25.57 -17.18
CA LYS A 139 -2.26 24.59 -16.08
C LYS A 139 -2.43 25.24 -14.71
N GLN A 140 -1.85 26.41 -14.44
CA GLN A 140 -2.03 27.12 -13.17
C GLN A 140 -3.45 27.70 -12.98
N LYS A 141 -4.08 28.24 -14.03
CA LYS A 141 -5.53 28.57 -14.01
C LYS A 141 -6.36 27.28 -13.94
N PHE A 142 -6.02 26.32 -14.79
CA PHE A 142 -6.67 25.02 -14.94
C PHE A 142 -6.75 24.27 -13.61
N LYS A 143 -5.75 24.41 -12.73
CA LYS A 143 -5.71 23.73 -11.43
C LYS A 143 -6.95 23.99 -10.56
N ARG A 144 -7.62 25.15 -10.68
CA ARG A 144 -8.91 25.38 -10.00
C ARG A 144 -10.03 24.44 -10.50
N LEU A 145 -10.17 24.32 -11.81
CA LEU A 145 -11.09 23.36 -12.46
C LEU A 145 -10.64 21.90 -12.28
N VAL A 146 -9.33 21.64 -12.19
CA VAL A 146 -8.82 20.28 -11.93
C VAL A 146 -9.16 19.84 -10.52
N ASN A 147 -9.12 20.70 -9.50
CA ASN A 147 -9.60 20.33 -8.17
C ASN A 147 -11.10 19.93 -8.20
N GLU A 148 -11.93 20.58 -9.01
CA GLU A 148 -13.33 20.18 -9.25
C GLU A 148 -13.42 18.88 -10.06
N THR A 149 -12.47 18.63 -10.97
CA THR A 149 -12.37 17.38 -11.75
C THR A 149 -11.88 16.20 -10.89
N GLU A 150 -10.99 16.44 -9.92
CA GLU A 150 -10.53 15.48 -8.91
C GLU A 150 -11.69 15.10 -7.98
N ILE A 151 -12.49 16.09 -7.53
CA ILE A 151 -13.75 15.84 -6.83
C ILE A 151 -14.70 14.98 -7.68
N ILE A 152 -14.82 15.24 -8.99
CA ILE A 152 -15.61 14.41 -9.91
C ILE A 152 -15.00 13.01 -10.08
N GLN A 153 -13.68 12.84 -10.13
CA GLN A 153 -13.03 11.51 -10.17
C GLN A 153 -13.23 10.72 -8.86
N VAL A 154 -13.21 11.40 -7.71
CA VAL A 154 -13.56 10.82 -6.41
C VAL A 154 -15.04 10.43 -6.36
N LEU A 155 -15.96 11.29 -6.82
CA LEU A 155 -17.39 10.95 -6.89
C LEU A 155 -17.67 9.80 -7.87
N LEU A 156 -17.03 9.79 -9.05
CA LEU A 156 -17.10 8.70 -10.02
C LEU A 156 -16.61 7.37 -9.44
N SER A 157 -15.45 7.38 -8.77
CA SER A 157 -14.89 6.17 -8.16
C SER A 157 -15.69 5.73 -6.92
N LEU A 158 -16.29 6.63 -6.16
CA LEU A 158 -17.23 6.28 -5.07
C LEU A 158 -18.53 5.68 -5.60
N ILE A 159 -19.11 6.23 -6.67
CA ILE A 159 -20.31 5.67 -7.33
C ILE A 159 -19.97 4.28 -7.91
N TYR A 160 -18.87 4.16 -8.65
CA TYR A 160 -18.38 2.90 -9.20
C TYR A 160 -18.12 1.85 -8.10
N ASN A 161 -17.47 2.22 -7.00
CA ASN A 161 -17.23 1.35 -5.86
C ASN A 161 -18.53 0.92 -5.15
N ARG A 162 -19.58 1.74 -5.19
CA ARG A 162 -20.90 1.39 -4.64
C ARG A 162 -21.65 0.38 -5.52
N GLU A 163 -21.55 0.51 -6.85
CA GLU A 163 -22.22 -0.40 -7.79
C GLU A 163 -21.45 -1.73 -7.97
N THR A 164 -20.12 -1.68 -8.06
CA THR A 164 -19.30 -2.90 -8.05
C THR A 164 -19.46 -3.69 -6.75
N LYS A 165 -19.51 -3.05 -5.57
CA LYS A 165 -19.83 -3.75 -4.31
C LYS A 165 -21.24 -4.36 -4.30
N LYS A 166 -22.24 -3.73 -4.94
CA LYS A 166 -23.55 -4.37 -5.16
C LYS A 166 -23.44 -5.60 -6.06
N LYS A 167 -22.77 -5.48 -7.22
CA LYS A 167 -22.64 -6.58 -8.18
C LYS A 167 -21.88 -7.76 -7.57
N ILE A 168 -20.75 -7.51 -6.91
CA ILE A 168 -19.95 -8.51 -6.19
C ILE A 168 -20.76 -9.16 -5.06
N LYS A 169 -21.61 -8.42 -4.33
CA LYS A 169 -22.50 -9.02 -3.32
C LYS A 169 -23.52 -9.97 -3.97
N ASN A 170 -24.14 -9.57 -5.08
CA ASN A 170 -25.08 -10.45 -5.80
C ASN A 170 -24.36 -11.68 -6.41
N GLU A 171 -23.16 -11.51 -6.98
CA GLU A 171 -22.34 -12.59 -7.53
C GLU A 171 -21.87 -13.56 -6.44
N LYS A 172 -21.50 -13.06 -5.25
CA LYS A 172 -21.21 -13.91 -4.09
C LYS A 172 -22.45 -14.65 -3.59
N ASN A 173 -23.62 -14.00 -3.52
CA ASN A 173 -24.86 -14.68 -3.14
C ASN A 173 -25.16 -15.84 -4.10
N ILE A 174 -25.02 -15.63 -5.41
CA ILE A 174 -25.23 -16.67 -6.44
C ILE A 174 -24.19 -17.79 -6.33
N SER A 175 -22.92 -17.48 -6.08
CA SER A 175 -21.90 -18.51 -5.79
C SER A 175 -22.30 -19.34 -4.58
N ASN A 176 -22.58 -18.70 -3.45
CA ASN A 176 -22.94 -19.39 -2.21
C ASN A 176 -24.24 -20.24 -2.33
N GLU A 177 -25.15 -19.90 -3.25
CA GLU A 177 -26.30 -20.76 -3.58
C GLU A 177 -25.88 -21.97 -4.45
N GLN A 178 -25.03 -21.76 -5.46
CA GLN A 178 -24.49 -22.84 -6.31
C GLN A 178 -23.57 -23.81 -5.55
N ASP A 179 -22.75 -23.29 -4.63
CA ASP A 179 -21.85 -24.07 -3.78
C ASP A 179 -22.67 -24.97 -2.83
N LYS A 180 -23.74 -24.44 -2.21
CA LYS A 180 -24.69 -25.22 -1.41
C LYS A 180 -25.51 -26.22 -2.23
N GLU A 181 -25.79 -25.94 -3.50
CA GLU A 181 -26.42 -26.91 -4.41
C GLU A 181 -25.45 -28.04 -4.80
N GLN A 182 -24.14 -27.76 -4.89
CA GLN A 182 -23.11 -28.78 -5.12
C GLN A 182 -22.86 -29.64 -3.88
N GLU A 183 -22.85 -29.07 -2.68
CA GLU A 183 -22.75 -29.84 -1.43
C GLU A 183 -23.91 -30.82 -1.30
N LYS A 184 -25.16 -30.37 -1.47
CA LYS A 184 -26.33 -31.26 -1.45
C LYS A 184 -26.28 -32.35 -2.51
N LYS A 185 -25.70 -32.10 -3.68
CA LYS A 185 -25.51 -33.13 -4.72
C LYS A 185 -24.49 -34.18 -4.29
N LYS A 186 -23.38 -33.77 -3.65
CA LYS A 186 -22.39 -34.69 -3.08
C LYS A 186 -22.95 -35.50 -1.90
N GLU A 187 -23.77 -34.90 -1.04
CA GLU A 187 -24.45 -35.63 0.04
C GLU A 187 -25.36 -36.73 -0.53
N ILE A 188 -26.16 -36.42 -1.55
CA ILE A 188 -27.04 -37.38 -2.24
C ILE A 188 -26.24 -38.46 -3.00
N GLU A 189 -25.07 -38.12 -3.53
CA GLU A 189 -24.14 -39.06 -4.19
C GLU A 189 -23.55 -40.05 -3.17
N ILE A 190 -23.03 -39.54 -2.04
CA ILE A 190 -22.52 -40.35 -0.92
C ILE A 190 -23.63 -41.23 -0.31
N GLU A 191 -24.86 -40.73 -0.19
CA GLU A 191 -26.00 -41.51 0.31
C GLU A 191 -26.43 -42.63 -0.65
N LYS A 192 -26.20 -42.48 -1.96
CA LYS A 192 -26.42 -43.54 -2.95
C LYS A 192 -25.34 -44.61 -2.89
N ASP A 193 -24.07 -44.20 -2.86
CA ASP A 193 -22.95 -45.13 -2.75
C ASP A 193 -23.08 -45.99 -1.48
N LEU A 194 -23.40 -45.37 -0.33
CA LEU A 194 -23.68 -46.08 0.93
C LEU A 194 -24.87 -47.04 0.85
N LYS A 195 -25.87 -46.79 0.01
CA LYS A 195 -27.00 -47.72 -0.19
C LYS A 195 -26.59 -48.92 -1.04
N MET A 196 -25.84 -48.70 -2.12
CA MET A 196 -25.24 -49.79 -2.91
C MET A 196 -24.35 -50.68 -2.04
N ASP A 197 -23.45 -50.09 -1.25
CA ASP A 197 -22.58 -50.78 -0.28
C ASP A 197 -23.32 -51.66 0.74
N ILE A 198 -24.59 -51.31 1.03
CA ILE A 198 -25.47 -52.02 1.97
C ILE A 198 -26.32 -53.08 1.26
N GLU A 199 -26.64 -52.92 -0.03
CA GLU A 199 -27.35 -53.94 -0.81
C GLU A 199 -26.42 -55.05 -1.30
N GLU A 200 -25.21 -54.73 -1.76
CA GLU A 200 -24.19 -55.73 -2.12
C GLU A 200 -23.89 -56.66 -0.93
N LYS A 201 -23.67 -56.10 0.27
CA LYS A 201 -23.48 -56.85 1.53
C LYS A 201 -24.73 -57.59 2.03
N LYS A 202 -25.91 -57.39 1.42
CA LYS A 202 -27.12 -58.21 1.64
C LYS A 202 -27.24 -59.33 0.61
N GLU A 203 -26.72 -59.16 -0.60
CA GLU A 203 -26.69 -60.22 -1.62
C GLU A 203 -25.59 -61.24 -1.34
N GLU A 204 -24.39 -60.81 -0.93
CA GLU A 204 -23.32 -61.71 -0.44
C GLU A 204 -23.85 -62.65 0.65
N LYS A 205 -24.51 -62.08 1.67
CA LYS A 205 -25.08 -62.83 2.79
C LYS A 205 -26.21 -63.79 2.41
N LYS A 206 -26.86 -63.60 1.26
CA LYS A 206 -27.82 -64.59 0.73
C LYS A 206 -27.09 -65.72 0.00
N GLN A 207 -26.05 -65.43 -0.77
CA GLN A 207 -25.28 -66.45 -1.49
C GLN A 207 -24.42 -67.34 -0.58
N ASP A 208 -24.11 -66.90 0.64
CA ASP A 208 -23.51 -67.75 1.68
C ASP A 208 -24.56 -68.65 2.35
N GLN A 209 -25.75 -68.13 2.64
CA GLN A 209 -26.83 -68.91 3.27
C GLN A 209 -27.43 -70.00 2.37
N GLU A 210 -27.21 -69.96 1.05
CA GLU A 210 -27.60 -71.05 0.13
C GLU A 210 -26.53 -72.18 0.02
N LYS A 211 -25.41 -72.13 0.77
CA LYS A 211 -24.34 -73.13 0.68
C LYS A 211 -24.15 -74.01 1.93
N GLU A 212 -24.68 -73.63 3.09
CA GLU A 212 -24.60 -74.44 4.32
C GLU A 212 -25.76 -75.45 4.42
N GLY A 213 -25.88 -76.27 3.37
CA GLY A 213 -26.99 -77.21 3.16
C GLY A 213 -26.60 -78.69 3.13
N GLU A 214 -25.50 -79.12 3.77
CA GLU A 214 -25.25 -80.56 4.04
C GLU A 214 -24.08 -80.82 5.03
N LYS A 215 -24.38 -80.85 6.33
CA LYS A 215 -23.89 -81.85 7.31
C LYS A 215 -24.45 -81.63 8.72
N GLU A 216 -25.27 -82.57 9.16
CA GLU A 216 -25.71 -82.69 10.55
C GLU A 216 -24.63 -83.39 11.41
N VAL A 217 -24.83 -83.30 12.73
CA VAL A 217 -24.13 -84.03 13.81
C VAL A 217 -22.74 -83.49 14.21
N GLU A 218 -22.54 -83.41 15.53
CA GLU A 218 -21.34 -82.93 16.26
C GLU A 218 -21.03 -81.42 16.08
N ILE A 219 -21.03 -80.54 17.11
CA ILE A 219 -20.72 -80.74 18.55
C ILE A 219 -21.47 -79.74 19.47
N GLU A 220 -22.01 -80.20 20.60
CA GLU A 220 -22.70 -79.39 21.65
C GLU A 220 -21.80 -78.41 22.46
N LYS A 221 -20.62 -78.02 21.95
CA LYS A 221 -19.68 -77.13 22.67
C LYS A 221 -19.66 -75.68 22.17
N GLU A 222 -20.14 -75.40 20.96
CA GLU A 222 -20.04 -74.06 20.38
C GLU A 222 -21.07 -73.07 20.96
N VAL A 223 -22.24 -73.57 21.40
CA VAL A 223 -23.34 -72.78 22.00
C VAL A 223 -22.93 -72.01 23.28
N LYS A 224 -21.79 -72.36 23.91
CA LYS A 224 -21.19 -71.56 24.99
C LYS A 224 -20.25 -70.46 24.51
N ILE A 225 -19.52 -70.67 23.42
CA ILE A 225 -18.60 -69.66 22.83
C ILE A 225 -19.41 -68.57 22.12
N GLU A 226 -20.53 -68.94 21.49
CA GLU A 226 -21.40 -67.99 20.80
C GLU A 226 -22.02 -66.96 21.75
N LYS A 227 -22.42 -67.38 22.97
CA LYS A 227 -22.96 -66.48 24.01
C LYS A 227 -21.91 -65.59 24.70
N GLU A 228 -20.62 -65.84 24.49
CA GLU A 228 -19.56 -64.88 24.84
C GLU A 228 -19.29 -63.92 23.68
N LYS A 229 -19.31 -64.40 22.43
CA LYS A 229 -19.20 -63.56 21.22
C LYS A 229 -20.36 -62.57 21.05
N GLU A 230 -21.57 -62.90 21.47
CA GLU A 230 -22.67 -61.93 21.52
C GLU A 230 -22.39 -60.79 22.52
N LYS A 231 -21.86 -61.12 23.71
CA LYS A 231 -21.52 -60.12 24.74
C LYS A 231 -20.32 -59.26 24.38
N GLU A 232 -19.37 -59.77 23.59
CA GLU A 232 -18.35 -58.91 22.98
C GLU A 232 -18.96 -57.98 21.92
N LYS A 233 -19.83 -58.48 21.04
CA LYS A 233 -20.50 -57.65 20.02
C LYS A 233 -21.44 -56.58 20.61
N GLU A 234 -22.05 -56.82 21.77
CA GLU A 234 -22.79 -55.77 22.49
C GLU A 234 -21.83 -54.68 23.01
N LYS A 235 -20.74 -55.06 23.68
CA LYS A 235 -19.72 -54.09 24.15
C LYS A 235 -19.03 -53.33 23.03
N GLU A 236 -18.88 -53.95 21.85
CA GLU A 236 -18.31 -53.30 20.68
C GLU A 236 -19.27 -52.26 20.09
N LYS A 237 -20.58 -52.58 19.99
CA LYS A 237 -21.64 -51.62 19.64
C LYS A 237 -21.80 -50.50 20.67
N GLU A 238 -21.56 -50.76 21.94
CA GLU A 238 -21.60 -49.77 23.01
C GLU A 238 -20.45 -48.77 22.86
N LYS A 239 -19.22 -49.25 22.64
CA LYS A 239 -18.06 -48.41 22.30
C LYS A 239 -18.21 -47.67 20.96
N GLU A 240 -18.89 -48.24 19.98
CA GLU A 240 -19.19 -47.55 18.72
C GLU A 240 -20.22 -46.41 18.93
N LYS A 241 -21.15 -46.56 19.86
CA LYS A 241 -22.06 -45.49 20.29
C LYS A 241 -21.33 -44.39 21.07
N GLU A 242 -20.40 -44.74 21.96
CA GLU A 242 -19.54 -43.74 22.63
C GLU A 242 -18.73 -42.94 21.61
N LYS A 243 -18.03 -43.61 20.68
CA LYS A 243 -17.27 -42.94 19.60
C LYS A 243 -18.11 -42.12 18.63
N LYS A 244 -19.42 -42.37 18.53
CA LYS A 244 -20.34 -41.50 17.78
C LYS A 244 -20.68 -40.25 18.59
N LYS A 245 -20.95 -40.39 19.90
CA LYS A 245 -21.15 -39.24 20.81
C LYS A 245 -19.92 -38.33 20.91
N GLU A 246 -18.71 -38.90 21.04
CA GLU A 246 -17.46 -38.12 21.02
C GLU A 246 -17.36 -37.26 19.74
N LYS A 247 -17.71 -37.83 18.58
CA LYS A 247 -17.69 -37.11 17.28
C LYS A 247 -18.85 -36.15 17.07
N GLU A 248 -19.95 -36.31 17.78
CA GLU A 248 -21.03 -35.31 17.83
C GLU A 248 -20.59 -34.12 18.71
N VAL A 249 -19.96 -34.38 19.85
CA VAL A 249 -19.40 -33.33 20.74
C VAL A 249 -18.22 -32.59 20.09
N GLU A 250 -17.30 -33.27 19.40
CA GLU A 250 -16.23 -32.60 18.61
C GLU A 250 -16.84 -31.64 17.58
N LYS A 251 -17.92 -32.03 16.90
CA LYS A 251 -18.61 -31.18 15.93
C LYS A 251 -19.36 -30.02 16.56
N GLU A 252 -20.01 -30.21 17.70
CA GLU A 252 -20.64 -29.09 18.44
C GLU A 252 -19.58 -28.07 18.89
N ILE A 253 -18.39 -28.53 19.31
CA ILE A 253 -17.26 -27.66 19.66
C ILE A 253 -16.69 -26.94 18.42
N GLU A 254 -16.50 -27.62 17.28
CA GLU A 254 -16.09 -26.95 16.03
C GLU A 254 -17.10 -25.89 15.59
N ILE A 255 -18.40 -26.17 15.70
CA ILE A 255 -19.47 -25.21 15.40
C ILE A 255 -19.47 -24.04 16.38
N GLU A 256 -19.23 -24.25 17.68
CA GLU A 256 -19.17 -23.15 18.66
C GLU A 256 -17.92 -22.26 18.48
N ILE A 257 -16.79 -22.84 18.06
CA ILE A 257 -15.58 -22.11 17.65
C ILE A 257 -15.85 -21.28 16.37
N GLU A 258 -16.44 -21.87 15.33
CA GLU A 258 -16.76 -21.15 14.09
C GLU A 258 -17.74 -19.99 14.37
N ASN A 259 -18.76 -20.19 15.22
CA ASN A 259 -19.68 -19.14 15.64
C ASN A 259 -19.01 -18.03 16.46
N THR A 260 -17.96 -18.32 17.24
CA THR A 260 -17.22 -17.28 17.98
C THR A 260 -16.21 -16.54 17.11
N GLU A 261 -15.59 -17.18 16.11
CA GLU A 261 -14.82 -16.45 15.08
C GLU A 261 -15.72 -15.53 14.24
N ASP A 262 -16.90 -15.99 13.80
CA ASP A 262 -17.83 -15.19 13.01
C ASP A 262 -18.42 -14.01 13.81
N GLN A 263 -18.67 -14.19 15.12
CA GLN A 263 -19.03 -13.08 16.02
C GLN A 263 -17.90 -12.05 16.14
N ASN A 264 -16.65 -12.49 16.30
CA ASN A 264 -15.49 -11.59 16.36
C ASN A 264 -15.30 -10.83 15.03
N GLU A 265 -15.45 -11.48 13.88
CA GLU A 265 -15.38 -10.80 12.58
C GLU A 265 -16.54 -9.80 12.41
N GLN A 266 -17.73 -10.10 12.94
CA GLN A 266 -18.86 -9.15 12.98
C GLN A 266 -18.61 -7.96 13.91
N GLU A 267 -17.97 -8.14 15.08
CA GLU A 267 -17.55 -7.05 15.96
C GLU A 267 -16.52 -6.15 15.27
N GLU A 268 -15.49 -6.73 14.63
CA GLU A 268 -14.48 -5.98 13.89
C GLU A 268 -15.08 -5.24 12.67
N LYS A 269 -16.06 -5.83 11.98
CA LYS A 269 -16.86 -5.16 10.93
C LYS A 269 -17.69 -4.00 11.49
N LYS A 270 -18.27 -4.11 12.69
CA LYS A 270 -18.97 -3.00 13.37
C LYS A 270 -18.00 -1.87 13.72
N GLU A 271 -16.82 -2.18 14.28
CA GLU A 271 -15.75 -1.21 14.58
C GLU A 271 -15.28 -0.47 13.33
N LYS A 272 -14.91 -1.20 12.27
CA LYS A 272 -14.53 -0.63 10.96
C LYS A 272 -15.64 0.25 10.38
N THR A 273 -16.91 -0.11 10.57
CA THR A 273 -18.07 0.70 10.15
C THR A 273 -18.22 1.97 11.00
N LYS A 274 -17.99 1.92 12.32
CA LYS A 274 -17.94 3.13 13.19
C LYS A 274 -16.83 4.06 12.73
N LEU A 275 -15.61 3.54 12.56
CA LEU A 275 -14.44 4.32 12.13
C LEU A 275 -14.68 5.00 10.78
N PHE A 276 -15.19 4.26 9.79
CA PHE A 276 -15.54 4.80 8.47
C PHE A 276 -16.67 5.85 8.53
N SER A 277 -17.62 5.72 9.46
CA SER A 277 -18.66 6.75 9.66
C SER A 277 -18.12 8.03 10.31
N LEU A 278 -17.09 7.93 11.17
CA LEU A 278 -16.32 9.08 11.67
C LEU A 278 -15.50 9.75 10.56
N GLU A 279 -14.81 8.97 9.72
CA GLU A 279 -14.08 9.51 8.54
C GLU A 279 -15.03 10.24 7.59
N ILE A 280 -16.21 9.68 7.30
CA ILE A 280 -17.24 10.34 6.48
C ILE A 280 -17.75 11.62 7.16
N PHE A 281 -17.93 11.62 8.48
CA PHE A 281 -18.36 12.81 9.22
C PHE A 281 -17.30 13.92 9.19
N GLU A 282 -16.03 13.60 9.42
CA GLU A 282 -14.92 14.55 9.34
C GLU A 282 -14.72 15.08 7.90
N TYR A 283 -14.81 14.21 6.89
CA TYR A 283 -14.74 14.61 5.49
C TYR A 283 -15.92 15.52 5.09
N SER A 284 -17.12 15.21 5.57
CA SER A 284 -18.33 16.05 5.37
C SER A 284 -18.21 17.40 6.07
N ALA A 285 -17.64 17.44 7.28
CA ALA A 285 -17.36 18.67 8.01
C ALA A 285 -16.30 19.53 7.30
N ASN A 286 -15.29 18.90 6.70
CA ASN A 286 -14.28 19.59 5.88
C ASN A 286 -14.86 20.15 4.56
N ILE A 287 -15.76 19.41 3.88
CA ILE A 287 -16.51 19.92 2.72
C ILE A 287 -17.41 21.08 3.14
N LEU A 288 -18.16 20.96 4.23
CA LEU A 288 -19.03 22.02 4.74
C LEU A 288 -18.23 23.26 5.13
N SER A 289 -17.06 23.09 5.78
CA SER A 289 -16.10 24.15 6.07
C SER A 289 -15.62 24.86 4.79
N HIS A 290 -15.28 24.11 3.74
CA HIS A 290 -14.91 24.68 2.44
C HIS A 290 -16.05 25.41 1.73
N ALA A 291 -17.28 24.87 1.78
CA ALA A 291 -18.46 25.51 1.23
C ALA A 291 -18.80 26.81 1.98
N LEU A 292 -18.82 26.77 3.32
CA LEU A 292 -18.99 27.94 4.18
C LEU A 292 -17.90 28.99 3.95
N ARG A 293 -16.66 28.58 3.70
CA ARG A 293 -15.54 29.48 3.38
C ARG A 293 -15.65 30.10 1.98
N SER A 294 -16.25 29.41 1.01
CA SER A 294 -16.60 29.99 -0.29
C SER A 294 -17.72 31.03 -0.13
N ILE A 295 -18.78 30.67 0.59
CA ILE A 295 -19.89 31.57 0.96
C ILE A 295 -19.36 32.78 1.75
N GLN A 296 -18.41 32.60 2.66
CA GLN A 296 -17.76 33.66 3.43
C GLN A 296 -17.00 34.64 2.51
N ASN A 297 -16.30 34.14 1.47
CA ASN A 297 -15.66 35.01 0.48
C ASN A 297 -16.67 35.78 -0.39
N GLN A 298 -17.85 35.19 -0.67
CA GLN A 298 -18.97 35.86 -1.33
C GLN A 298 -19.57 36.97 -0.42
N ILE A 299 -19.79 36.66 0.86
CA ILE A 299 -20.49 37.51 1.84
C ILE A 299 -19.59 38.61 2.42
N ALA A 300 -18.27 38.42 2.45
CA ALA A 300 -17.30 39.40 2.93
C ALA A 300 -17.24 40.70 2.11
N ILE A 301 -17.93 40.75 0.96
CA ILE A 301 -18.03 41.95 0.10
C ILE A 301 -19.20 42.86 0.51
N ASP A 302 -20.28 42.32 1.11
CA ASP A 302 -21.55 43.04 1.38
C ASP A 302 -22.05 42.96 2.85
N LEU A 303 -21.18 42.63 3.80
CA LEU A 303 -21.54 42.54 5.22
C LEU A 303 -21.71 43.91 5.90
N SER A 304 -22.91 44.48 5.82
CA SER A 304 -23.31 45.62 6.65
C SER A 304 -23.63 45.22 8.10
N ASN A 305 -23.54 46.19 9.04
CA ASN A 305 -23.86 45.99 10.46
C ASN A 305 -25.28 45.45 10.72
N ASP A 306 -26.19 45.67 9.78
CA ASP A 306 -27.60 45.26 9.86
C ASP A 306 -27.77 43.72 9.85
N LEU A 307 -26.88 42.98 9.16
CA LEU A 307 -26.88 41.51 9.19
C LEU A 307 -26.44 40.97 10.56
N VAL A 308 -25.52 41.65 11.23
CA VAL A 308 -25.02 41.26 12.56
C VAL A 308 -26.10 41.44 13.62
N GLN A 309 -26.88 42.53 13.57
CA GLN A 309 -28.04 42.68 14.47
C GLN A 309 -29.12 41.62 14.21
N LYS A 310 -29.38 41.26 12.94
CA LYS A 310 -30.32 40.17 12.59
C LYS A 310 -29.84 38.81 13.10
N PHE A 311 -28.53 38.52 13.08
CA PHE A 311 -27.97 37.32 13.71
C PHE A 311 -28.12 37.32 15.24
N ILE A 312 -27.97 38.46 15.90
CA ILE A 312 -28.24 38.58 17.35
C ILE A 312 -29.73 38.36 17.64
N TYR A 313 -30.63 38.83 16.77
CA TYR A 313 -32.08 38.59 16.88
C TYR A 313 -32.47 37.11 16.69
N LEU A 314 -31.65 36.33 15.97
CA LEU A 314 -31.82 34.88 15.81
C LEU A 314 -31.36 34.07 17.02
N LEU A 315 -30.66 34.66 18.00
CA LEU A 315 -30.39 34.05 19.31
C LEU A 315 -31.61 34.15 20.26
N ASN A 316 -32.81 34.02 19.70
CA ASN A 316 -34.07 34.00 20.44
C ASN A 316 -34.18 32.68 21.24
N PRO A 317 -34.55 32.72 22.54
CA PRO A 317 -34.64 31.52 23.38
C PRO A 317 -35.69 30.49 22.92
N ASN A 318 -36.56 30.82 21.95
CA ASN A 318 -37.55 29.90 21.38
C ASN A 318 -36.98 28.95 20.31
N PHE A 319 -35.73 29.12 19.86
CA PHE A 319 -35.08 28.16 18.95
C PHE A 319 -34.49 26.96 19.70
N SER A 320 -34.31 25.82 19.01
CA SER A 320 -33.78 24.60 19.63
C SER A 320 -32.31 24.74 20.02
N LEU A 321 -31.92 24.05 21.11
CA LEU A 321 -30.57 24.16 21.68
C LEU A 321 -29.48 23.81 20.66
N ALA A 322 -29.65 22.72 19.90
CA ALA A 322 -28.71 22.30 18.86
C ALA A 322 -28.54 23.33 17.72
N PHE A 323 -29.58 24.13 17.42
CA PHE A 323 -29.49 25.22 16.43
C PHE A 323 -28.72 26.42 17.00
N GLN A 324 -28.96 26.77 18.26
CA GLN A 324 -28.19 27.80 18.97
C GLN A 324 -26.72 27.39 19.14
N GLU A 325 -26.44 26.15 19.51
CA GLU A 325 -25.09 25.58 19.61
C GLU A 325 -24.35 25.60 18.26
N SER A 326 -25.05 25.25 17.17
CA SER A 326 -24.51 25.34 15.80
C SER A 326 -24.16 26.78 15.40
N ILE A 327 -25.02 27.75 15.73
CA ILE A 327 -24.75 29.18 15.49
C ILE A 327 -23.56 29.67 16.33
N ILE A 328 -23.46 29.25 17.60
CA ILE A 328 -22.34 29.60 18.48
C ILE A 328 -21.03 29.01 17.95
N LEU A 329 -21.03 27.76 17.46
CA LEU A 329 -19.85 27.16 16.80
C LEU A 329 -19.44 27.96 15.56
N CYS A 330 -20.41 28.33 14.71
CA CYS A 330 -20.13 29.14 13.51
C CYS A 330 -19.55 30.51 13.88
N LEU A 331 -20.12 31.21 14.87
CA LEU A 331 -19.62 32.49 15.35
C LEU A 331 -18.23 32.38 16.00
N TYR A 332 -17.92 31.27 16.69
CA TYR A 332 -16.59 30.99 17.22
C TYR A 332 -15.55 30.79 16.11
N TYR A 333 -15.86 29.97 15.09
CA TYR A 333 -14.99 29.77 13.92
C TYR A 333 -14.78 31.06 13.11
N LEU A 334 -15.82 31.89 12.93
CA LEU A 334 -15.70 33.22 12.31
C LEU A 334 -14.86 34.17 13.19
N GLY A 335 -15.06 34.15 14.50
CA GLY A 335 -14.29 34.93 15.48
C GLY A 335 -12.78 34.72 15.40
N ASN A 336 -12.36 33.46 15.22
CA ASN A 336 -10.96 33.06 15.06
C ASN A 336 -10.29 33.54 13.75
N SER A 337 -10.97 34.36 12.94
CA SER A 337 -10.44 34.92 11.68
C SER A 337 -10.31 36.46 11.64
N SER A 338 -10.70 37.19 12.69
CA SER A 338 -10.59 38.66 12.74
C SER A 338 -10.37 39.21 14.16
N PRO A 339 -9.38 40.10 14.41
CA PRO A 339 -9.16 40.72 15.73
C PRO A 339 -10.36 41.50 16.27
N GLU A 340 -11.11 42.17 15.39
CA GLU A 340 -12.34 42.89 15.74
C GLU A 340 -13.45 41.92 16.17
N MET A 341 -13.55 40.76 15.54
CA MET A 341 -14.55 39.75 15.90
C MET A 341 -14.17 39.03 17.21
N ALA A 342 -12.87 38.78 17.45
CA ALA A 342 -12.38 38.32 18.75
C ALA A 342 -12.66 39.34 19.87
N ARG A 343 -12.51 40.65 19.61
CA ARG A 343 -12.92 41.72 20.55
C ARG A 343 -14.44 41.69 20.83
N ILE A 344 -15.28 41.45 19.82
CA ILE A 344 -16.73 41.33 19.99
C ILE A 344 -17.09 40.10 20.84
N ILE A 345 -16.47 38.95 20.59
CA ILE A 345 -16.67 37.73 21.38
C ILE A 345 -16.25 37.95 22.83
N LEU A 346 -15.07 38.51 23.10
CA LEU A 346 -14.63 38.86 24.46
C LEU A 346 -15.59 39.84 25.14
N LYS A 347 -16.18 40.79 24.40
CA LYS A 347 -17.16 41.74 24.93
C LYS A 347 -18.50 41.07 25.26
N ALA A 348 -18.94 40.10 24.46
CA ALA A 348 -20.12 39.28 24.73
C ALA A 348 -19.89 38.32 25.90
N GLU A 349 -18.74 37.64 25.97
CA GLU A 349 -18.34 36.74 27.06
C GLU A 349 -18.36 37.46 28.42
N ASN A 350 -17.78 38.68 28.48
CA ASN A 350 -17.81 39.55 29.67
C ASN A 350 -19.21 40.08 30.04
N GLN A 351 -20.24 39.91 29.20
CA GLN A 351 -21.63 40.27 29.50
C GLN A 351 -22.48 39.04 29.84
N ILE A 352 -22.31 37.95 29.10
CA ILE A 352 -23.07 36.70 29.23
C ILE A 352 -22.68 35.95 30.50
N ILE A 353 -21.39 35.81 30.82
CA ILE A 353 -20.95 35.06 32.00
C ILE A 353 -21.49 35.67 33.30
N PRO A 354 -21.42 36.99 33.55
CA PRO A 354 -22.07 37.61 34.72
C PRO A 354 -23.59 37.42 34.74
N TYR A 355 -24.26 37.42 33.58
CA TYR A 355 -25.70 37.23 33.47
C TYR A 355 -26.13 35.80 33.84
N CYS A 356 -25.47 34.77 33.30
CA CYS A 356 -25.68 33.37 33.68
C CYS A 356 -25.39 33.13 35.17
N ILE A 357 -24.31 33.70 35.71
CA ILE A 357 -23.99 33.63 37.15
C ILE A 357 -25.08 34.30 38.01
N LYS A 358 -25.69 35.40 37.55
CA LYS A 358 -26.79 36.09 38.25
C LYS A 358 -28.07 35.24 38.28
N ILE A 359 -28.39 34.53 37.20
CA ILE A 359 -29.52 33.59 37.11
C ILE A 359 -29.33 32.37 38.03
N LEU A 360 -28.12 31.83 38.08
CA LEU A 360 -27.77 30.70 38.95
C LEU A 360 -27.77 31.09 40.44
N LYS A 361 -27.38 32.33 40.79
CA LYS A 361 -27.35 32.83 42.18
C LYS A 361 -28.72 33.25 42.74
N GLY A 362 -29.79 33.25 41.95
CA GLY A 362 -31.14 33.60 42.42
C GLY A 362 -31.71 32.59 43.43
N LYS A 363 -31.68 32.93 44.73
CA LYS A 363 -32.33 32.14 45.79
C LYS A 363 -33.86 32.20 45.65
N PRO A 364 -34.59 31.08 45.80
CA PRO A 364 -36.05 31.13 45.92
C PRO A 364 -36.46 31.87 47.21
N LYS A 365 -37.54 32.66 47.15
CA LYS A 365 -38.15 33.22 48.36
C LYS A 365 -38.72 32.08 49.21
N LYS A 366 -38.50 32.14 50.53
CA LYS A 366 -39.26 31.32 51.49
C LYS A 366 -40.58 32.03 51.79
N GLU A 367 -41.69 31.35 51.61
CA GLU A 367 -42.97 31.77 52.19
C GLU A 367 -43.11 31.13 53.58
N ASN A 368 -43.66 31.88 54.53
CA ASN A 368 -43.76 31.47 55.94
C ASN A 368 -45.13 30.83 56.24
N LYS A 369 -45.15 29.95 57.24
CA LYS A 369 -46.34 29.22 57.70
C LYS A 369 -47.20 30.04 58.68
N LYS A 370 -48.43 29.54 58.88
CA LYS A 370 -49.46 29.89 59.88
C LYS A 370 -50.44 30.98 59.39
N ASP A 371 -51.73 30.95 59.75
CA ASP A 371 -52.36 30.22 60.88
C ASP A 371 -53.50 29.23 60.52
N LYS A 372 -54.25 28.78 61.54
CA LYS A 372 -55.25 27.69 61.53
C LYS A 372 -56.65 28.16 61.10
N GLU A 373 -57.46 27.30 60.47
CA GLU A 373 -58.69 26.68 61.06
C GLU A 373 -59.52 25.84 60.04
N LYS A 374 -60.63 25.25 60.51
CA LYS A 374 -61.60 24.38 59.83
C LYS A 374 -63.03 24.75 60.33
N PRO A 375 -64.14 24.32 59.69
CA PRO A 375 -64.37 24.03 58.26
C PRO A 375 -65.76 24.53 57.74
N LYS A 376 -66.05 24.33 56.44
CA LYS A 376 -67.36 24.00 55.78
C LYS A 376 -67.68 24.82 54.52
N ASN A 377 -68.34 24.15 53.56
CA ASN A 377 -69.35 24.58 52.58
C ASN A 377 -69.39 26.10 52.21
N SER A 378 -69.31 26.53 50.95
CA SER A 378 -70.05 26.00 49.78
C SER A 378 -69.72 26.76 48.47
N LYS A 379 -70.20 26.22 47.33
CA LYS A 379 -70.56 26.88 46.05
C LYS A 379 -69.55 27.82 45.33
N SER A 380 -69.24 27.43 44.09
CA SER A 380 -68.75 28.24 42.96
C SER A 380 -69.76 29.30 42.47
N PRO A 381 -69.46 30.18 41.47
CA PRO A 381 -68.23 30.39 40.66
C PRO A 381 -67.71 31.87 40.77
N THR A 382 -66.65 32.37 40.10
CA THR A 382 -66.46 32.58 38.64
C THR A 382 -65.03 33.09 38.29
N SER A 383 -64.66 32.97 37.01
CA SER A 383 -63.58 33.64 36.22
C SER A 383 -62.78 34.79 36.88
N ASN A 384 -61.44 34.84 36.74
CA ASN A 384 -60.80 35.22 35.46
C ASN A 384 -59.29 34.87 35.34
N ASN A 385 -58.75 35.01 34.12
CA ASN A 385 -57.39 34.59 33.74
C ASN A 385 -56.26 35.56 34.16
N SER A 386 -55.08 35.03 34.51
CA SER A 386 -53.80 35.39 33.84
C SER A 386 -52.60 34.55 34.31
N THR A 387 -51.69 34.28 33.36
CA THR A 387 -50.26 33.90 33.54
C THR A 387 -49.86 33.00 34.72
N ASN A 388 -49.72 31.69 34.47
CA ASN A 388 -48.92 30.81 35.33
C ASN A 388 -48.00 29.91 34.46
N LEU A 389 -46.85 30.47 34.05
CA LEU A 389 -45.93 29.87 33.05
C LEU A 389 -44.46 30.16 33.42
N ASP A 390 -44.11 29.96 34.69
CA ASP A 390 -42.93 30.57 35.31
C ASP A 390 -42.07 29.61 36.18
N TYR A 391 -42.25 28.29 36.02
CA TYR A 391 -41.41 27.27 36.70
C TYR A 391 -40.58 26.44 35.73
N THR A 392 -41.21 25.77 34.76
CA THR A 392 -40.53 24.91 33.75
C THR A 392 -39.48 25.70 32.95
N SER A 393 -39.83 26.91 32.53
CA SER A 393 -38.97 27.84 31.80
C SER A 393 -37.70 28.18 32.59
N ARG A 394 -37.83 28.43 33.91
CA ARG A 394 -36.70 28.75 34.80
C ARG A 394 -35.79 27.56 35.08
N TYR A 395 -36.36 26.35 35.12
CA TYR A 395 -35.59 25.12 35.31
C TYR A 395 -34.75 24.80 34.06
N THR A 396 -35.38 24.85 32.88
CA THR A 396 -34.71 24.64 31.58
C THR A 396 -33.58 25.64 31.36
N LEU A 397 -33.81 26.93 31.63
CA LEU A 397 -32.79 27.98 31.49
C LEU A 397 -31.56 27.76 32.40
N ARG A 398 -31.76 27.14 33.58
CA ARG A 398 -30.67 26.79 34.51
C ARG A 398 -29.86 25.58 34.03
N ILE A 399 -30.51 24.56 33.47
CA ILE A 399 -29.81 23.41 32.89
C ILE A 399 -28.97 23.85 31.68
N ALA A 400 -29.54 24.64 30.77
CA ALA A 400 -28.80 25.20 29.63
C ALA A 400 -27.59 26.05 30.09
N SER A 401 -27.79 26.94 31.07
CA SER A 401 -26.71 27.76 31.64
C SER A 401 -25.60 26.92 32.28
N ALA A 402 -25.94 25.80 32.93
CA ALA A 402 -24.97 24.90 33.56
C ALA A 402 -24.19 24.06 32.52
N SER A 403 -24.87 23.57 31.48
CA SER A 403 -24.24 22.82 30.38
C SER A 403 -23.24 23.69 29.60
N LEU A 404 -23.64 24.92 29.28
CA LEU A 404 -22.79 25.90 28.61
C LEU A 404 -21.53 26.22 29.45
N LEU A 405 -21.71 26.46 30.74
CA LEU A 405 -20.60 26.76 31.66
C LEU A 405 -19.66 25.56 31.84
N SER A 406 -20.19 24.33 31.90
CA SER A 406 -19.40 23.09 31.94
C SER A 406 -18.54 22.93 30.68
N SER A 407 -19.14 23.17 29.50
CA SER A 407 -18.46 23.09 28.21
C SER A 407 -17.31 24.10 28.09
N LEU A 408 -17.55 25.35 28.50
CA LEU A 408 -16.52 26.41 28.55
C LEU A 408 -15.39 26.10 29.55
N LEU A 409 -15.70 25.46 30.69
CA LEU A 409 -14.69 25.06 31.68
C LEU A 409 -13.87 23.84 31.24
N ASN A 410 -14.46 22.90 30.49
CA ASN A 410 -13.75 21.76 29.93
C ASN A 410 -12.82 22.18 28.78
N LEU A 411 -13.23 23.13 27.94
CA LEU A 411 -12.36 23.80 26.96
C LEU A 411 -11.08 24.35 27.59
N LYS A 412 -11.16 24.85 28.83
CA LYS A 412 -10.03 25.39 29.59
C LYS A 412 -9.06 24.34 30.16
N LYS A 413 -9.40 23.04 30.10
CA LYS A 413 -8.58 21.92 30.60
C LYS A 413 -7.82 21.14 29.51
N ILE A 414 -8.01 21.46 28.23
CA ILE A 414 -7.44 20.67 27.13
C ILE A 414 -5.92 20.89 27.04
N ILE A 415 -5.15 19.81 27.25
CA ILE A 415 -3.68 19.79 27.34
C ILE A 415 -2.98 20.18 26.01
N TYR A 416 -3.72 20.30 24.90
CA TYR A 416 -3.21 20.72 23.59
C TYR A 416 -2.73 22.19 23.50
N MET A 417 -2.99 23.03 24.51
CA MET A 417 -2.64 24.46 24.49
C MET A 417 -1.20 24.78 24.04
N PRO A 418 -0.13 24.10 24.53
CA PRO A 418 1.24 24.36 24.07
C PRO A 418 1.47 24.01 22.59
N VAL A 419 0.86 22.91 22.11
CA VAL A 419 0.97 22.46 20.71
C VAL A 419 0.22 23.41 19.77
N LEU A 420 -1.01 23.81 20.15
CA LEU A 420 -1.79 24.80 19.42
C LEU A 420 -1.12 26.18 19.42
N MET A 421 -0.53 26.62 20.54
CA MET A 421 0.25 27.87 20.56
C MET A 421 1.50 27.79 19.68
N LEU A 422 2.20 26.65 19.63
CA LEU A 422 3.33 26.46 18.72
C LEU A 422 2.88 26.50 17.25
N GLN A 423 1.80 25.81 16.89
CA GLN A 423 1.22 25.83 15.53
C GLN A 423 0.68 27.22 15.16
N MET A 424 0.07 27.95 16.10
CA MET A 424 -0.36 29.34 15.89
C MET A 424 0.83 30.29 15.73
N LEU A 425 1.90 30.11 16.52
CA LEU A 425 3.12 30.90 16.42
C LEU A 425 3.83 30.63 15.08
N GLU A 426 3.98 29.36 14.69
CA GLU A 426 4.49 28.93 13.37
C GLU A 426 3.68 29.55 12.23
N LYS A 427 2.34 29.41 12.26
CA LYS A 427 1.44 29.95 11.25
C LYS A 427 1.48 31.48 11.19
N THR A 428 1.62 32.16 12.33
CA THR A 428 1.73 33.63 12.40
C THR A 428 3.09 34.09 11.86
N ILE A 429 4.19 33.44 12.26
CA ILE A 429 5.53 33.71 11.72
C ILE A 429 5.54 33.48 10.21
N LEU A 430 5.02 32.36 9.71
CA LEU A 430 5.00 32.03 8.30
C LEU A 430 4.12 32.99 7.49
N THR A 431 2.94 33.37 8.00
CA THR A 431 2.07 34.37 7.36
C THR A 431 2.78 35.72 7.28
N ASN A 432 3.34 36.19 8.40
CA ASN A 432 4.10 37.45 8.44
C ASN A 432 5.31 37.42 7.50
N VAL A 433 6.06 36.31 7.43
CA VAL A 433 7.19 36.14 6.48
C VAL A 433 6.70 36.16 5.02
N ILE A 434 5.56 35.54 4.71
CA ILE A 434 4.95 35.54 3.37
C ILE A 434 4.40 36.93 2.98
N GLU A 435 3.93 37.74 3.92
CA GLU A 435 3.48 39.12 3.64
C GLU A 435 4.64 40.11 3.56
N ILE A 436 5.60 40.01 4.47
CA ILE A 436 6.82 40.82 4.47
C ILE A 436 7.64 40.57 3.18
N SER A 437 7.84 39.31 2.77
CA SER A 437 8.54 39.00 1.50
C SER A 437 7.78 39.45 0.23
N LYS A 438 6.46 39.69 0.29
CA LYS A 438 5.72 40.36 -0.81
C LYS A 438 5.95 41.87 -0.82
N LEU A 439 6.02 42.50 0.36
CA LEU A 439 6.29 43.93 0.53
C LEU A 439 7.75 44.30 0.18
N GLU A 440 8.69 43.38 0.38
CA GLU A 440 10.14 43.63 0.33
C GLU A 440 10.76 43.88 -1.06
N ARG A 441 10.01 43.78 -2.17
CA ARG A 441 10.54 44.06 -3.52
C ARG A 441 11.19 45.44 -3.69
N ASN A 442 10.95 46.38 -2.76
CA ASN A 442 11.41 47.76 -2.80
C ASN A 442 12.49 48.13 -1.75
N ALA A 443 12.90 47.23 -0.83
CA ALA A 443 13.72 47.59 0.34
C ALA A 443 15.08 46.86 0.39
N LYS A 444 16.16 47.53 -0.06
CA LYS A 444 17.43 46.84 -0.44
C LYS A 444 18.48 46.57 0.64
N THR A 445 18.48 47.24 1.80
CA THR A 445 19.75 47.38 2.58
C THR A 445 19.79 46.79 3.99
N TYR A 446 18.68 46.71 4.73
CA TYR A 446 18.74 46.51 6.20
C TYR A 446 18.37 45.11 6.74
N ASN A 447 18.02 44.14 5.87
CA ASN A 447 17.23 42.98 6.30
C ASN A 447 17.99 41.70 6.68
N TRP A 448 19.30 41.62 6.47
CA TRP A 448 20.07 40.37 6.66
C TRP A 448 20.00 39.81 8.10
N LEU A 449 19.89 40.67 9.11
CA LEU A 449 19.70 40.25 10.51
C LEU A 449 18.30 39.71 10.80
N PHE A 450 17.28 40.15 10.06
CA PHE A 450 15.90 39.64 10.19
C PHE A 450 15.79 38.24 9.59
N TYR A 451 16.30 38.05 8.36
CA TYR A 451 16.41 36.72 7.74
C TYR A 451 17.24 35.75 8.60
N LYS A 452 18.39 36.18 9.15
CA LYS A 452 19.17 35.36 10.10
C LYS A 452 18.34 34.95 11.33
N ARG A 453 17.55 35.86 11.90
CA ARG A 453 16.67 35.55 13.04
C ARG A 453 15.57 34.54 12.68
N ILE A 454 14.89 34.73 11.55
CA ILE A 454 13.86 33.79 11.05
C ILE A 454 14.45 32.39 10.85
N LEU A 455 15.60 32.30 10.18
CA LEU A 455 16.24 31.02 9.90
C LEU A 455 16.73 30.30 11.17
N VAL A 456 17.30 31.04 12.12
CA VAL A 456 17.66 30.49 13.44
C VAL A 456 16.42 30.07 14.24
N ILE A 457 15.28 30.75 14.11
CA ILE A 457 14.01 30.35 14.73
C ILE A 457 13.48 29.07 14.09
N LEU A 458 13.39 28.99 12.75
CA LEU A 458 12.93 27.80 12.02
C LEU A 458 13.81 26.58 12.32
N TYR A 459 15.14 26.75 12.27
CA TYR A 459 16.11 25.71 12.59
C TYR A 459 15.96 25.21 14.04
N ARG A 460 15.77 26.11 15.02
CA ARG A 460 15.54 25.74 16.43
C ARG A 460 14.19 25.05 16.63
N LEU A 461 13.11 25.55 16.03
CA LEU A 461 11.78 24.92 16.11
C LEU A 461 11.80 23.49 15.56
N HIS A 462 12.52 23.26 14.46
CA HIS A 462 12.68 21.93 13.88
C HIS A 462 13.52 21.01 14.79
N LEU A 463 14.69 21.47 15.27
CA LEU A 463 15.53 20.70 16.21
C LEU A 463 14.79 20.33 17.51
N SER A 464 13.96 21.23 18.03
CA SER A 464 13.17 20.99 19.24
C SER A 464 11.96 20.07 19.03
N ASN A 465 11.64 19.65 17.79
CA ASN A 465 10.38 18.99 17.50
C ASN A 465 10.46 17.96 16.35
N LYS A 466 11.44 17.04 16.45
CA LYS A 466 11.74 15.98 15.45
C LYS A 466 10.55 15.15 14.94
N ASN A 467 9.42 15.13 15.65
CA ASN A 467 8.27 14.29 15.32
C ASN A 467 7.18 15.00 14.46
N LEU A 468 7.32 16.29 14.17
CA LEU A 468 6.35 17.03 13.33
C LEU A 468 6.60 16.85 11.83
N LYS A 469 5.70 16.14 11.14
CA LYS A 469 5.72 15.98 9.68
C LYS A 469 5.12 17.21 8.98
N PHE A 470 5.97 18.19 8.69
CA PHE A 470 5.63 19.53 8.18
C PHE A 470 5.17 19.62 6.69
N ASN A 471 4.29 18.72 6.23
CA ASN A 471 3.94 18.57 4.80
C ASN A 471 3.42 19.85 4.11
N ALA A 472 2.76 20.76 4.84
CA ALA A 472 2.26 22.03 4.30
C ALA A 472 3.25 23.19 4.45
N THR A 473 3.92 23.31 5.62
CA THR A 473 4.83 24.43 5.91
C THR A 473 6.21 24.27 5.27
N ASN A 474 6.66 23.03 4.98
CA ASN A 474 7.84 22.78 4.13
C ASN A 474 7.75 23.53 2.79
N ASN A 475 6.58 23.60 2.15
CA ASN A 475 6.43 24.33 0.88
C ASN A 475 6.67 25.84 1.06
N GLY A 476 6.20 26.44 2.16
CA GLY A 476 6.46 27.85 2.47
C GLY A 476 7.95 28.11 2.72
N ILE A 477 8.60 27.21 3.48
CA ILE A 477 10.02 27.30 3.83
C ILE A 477 10.90 27.09 2.59
N ILE A 478 10.65 26.05 1.77
CA ILE A 478 11.36 25.80 0.50
C ILE A 478 11.19 26.97 -0.47
N ASN A 479 9.99 27.58 -0.56
CA ASN A 479 9.79 28.79 -1.39
C ASN A 479 10.68 29.95 -0.93
N VAL A 480 10.72 30.24 0.38
CA VAL A 480 11.53 31.33 0.94
C VAL A 480 13.04 31.05 0.79
N LEU A 481 13.49 29.84 1.14
CA LEU A 481 14.90 29.42 1.01
C LEU A 481 15.34 29.38 -0.46
N GLY A 482 14.53 28.77 -1.33
CA GLY A 482 14.78 28.67 -2.76
C GLY A 482 14.83 30.02 -3.46
N SER A 483 14.00 30.97 -3.04
CA SER A 483 13.99 32.38 -3.49
C SER A 483 15.19 33.16 -2.96
N TYR A 484 15.57 32.96 -1.69
CA TYR A 484 16.75 33.57 -1.10
C TYR A 484 18.04 33.13 -1.80
N LEU A 485 18.11 31.84 -2.21
CA LEU A 485 19.17 31.30 -3.07
C LEU A 485 18.99 31.65 -4.57
N ASN A 486 17.97 32.42 -4.95
CA ASN A 486 17.67 32.82 -6.34
C ASN A 486 17.98 34.28 -6.67
N THR A 487 18.34 35.12 -5.70
CA THR A 487 18.53 36.56 -5.95
C THR A 487 19.78 36.81 -6.80
N ASP A 488 19.60 37.46 -7.95
CA ASP A 488 20.69 37.73 -8.90
C ASP A 488 21.85 38.56 -8.32
N GLU A 489 21.64 39.24 -7.18
CA GLU A 489 22.70 39.91 -6.40
C GLU A 489 23.84 38.96 -5.98
N TYR A 490 23.59 37.63 -5.91
CA TYR A 490 24.66 36.64 -5.73
C TYR A 490 25.65 36.66 -6.92
N LYS A 491 25.19 36.73 -8.18
CA LYS A 491 26.08 36.79 -9.36
C LYS A 491 27.05 37.98 -9.29
N LEU A 492 26.59 39.12 -8.78
CA LEU A 492 27.40 40.33 -8.65
C LEU A 492 28.49 40.23 -7.56
N ASN A 493 28.29 39.41 -6.52
CA ASN A 493 29.21 39.31 -5.38
C ASN A 493 30.23 38.16 -5.52
N ILE A 494 29.95 37.13 -6.32
CA ILE A 494 30.84 35.95 -6.47
C ILE A 494 32.25 36.37 -6.94
N ASN A 495 32.34 37.29 -7.91
CA ASN A 495 33.62 37.81 -8.44
C ASN A 495 34.48 38.58 -7.41
N LEU A 496 33.93 38.95 -6.24
CA LEU A 496 34.67 39.60 -5.16
C LEU A 496 35.32 38.59 -4.20
N PHE A 497 34.74 37.41 -4.01
CA PHE A 497 35.30 36.40 -3.09
C PHE A 497 36.71 35.96 -3.50
N GLY A 498 36.94 35.71 -4.79
CA GLY A 498 38.27 35.34 -5.32
C GLY A 498 39.35 36.42 -5.24
N LYS A 499 39.04 37.64 -4.78
CA LYS A 499 40.00 38.75 -4.62
C LYS A 499 40.25 39.19 -3.18
N LEU A 500 39.60 38.56 -2.19
CA LEU A 500 39.61 39.04 -0.80
C LEU A 500 40.74 38.53 0.09
N GLY A 501 41.73 37.81 -0.46
CA GLY A 501 42.80 37.15 0.31
C GLY A 501 43.74 38.06 1.12
N ASN A 502 43.76 39.37 0.90
CA ASN A 502 44.65 40.33 1.60
C ASN A 502 43.98 41.68 1.95
N GLY A 503 42.64 41.79 1.85
CA GLY A 503 41.92 43.06 1.99
C GLY A 503 41.43 43.36 3.40
N ASN A 504 42.23 44.01 4.24
CA ASN A 504 41.77 44.46 5.56
C ASN A 504 40.71 45.57 5.46
N ASN A 505 39.67 45.43 6.29
CA ASN A 505 38.56 46.35 6.61
C ASN A 505 37.18 46.09 5.94
N SER A 506 36.14 46.24 6.77
CA SER A 506 34.67 46.14 6.54
C SER A 506 34.12 44.92 5.78
N ASN A 507 34.57 44.65 4.56
CA ASN A 507 33.95 43.66 3.65
C ASN A 507 33.95 42.22 4.20
N GLY A 508 34.95 41.84 4.99
CA GLY A 508 35.02 40.52 5.62
C GLY A 508 33.85 40.21 6.57
N ILE A 509 33.32 41.20 7.29
CA ILE A 509 32.22 41.02 8.25
C ILE A 509 30.90 40.74 7.52
N ILE A 510 30.65 41.46 6.41
CA ILE A 510 29.49 41.26 5.54
C ILE A 510 29.52 39.85 4.95
N ASN A 511 30.69 39.41 4.46
CA ASN A 511 30.84 38.10 3.84
C ASN A 511 30.74 36.95 4.85
N LYS A 512 31.29 37.08 6.06
CA LYS A 512 31.05 36.11 7.15
C LYS A 512 29.56 35.98 7.46
N THR A 513 28.86 37.11 7.60
CA THR A 513 27.41 37.12 7.87
C THR A 513 26.60 36.45 6.75
N LYS A 514 26.97 36.68 5.47
CA LYS A 514 26.35 36.00 4.32
C LYS A 514 26.60 34.48 4.38
N ILE A 515 27.83 34.04 4.60
CA ILE A 515 28.21 32.62 4.71
C ILE A 515 27.42 31.92 5.84
N GLU A 516 27.30 32.55 7.01
CA GLU A 516 26.50 32.01 8.13
C GLU A 516 25.02 31.82 7.74
N ILE A 517 24.41 32.79 7.04
CA ILE A 517 23.01 32.70 6.63
C ILE A 517 22.81 31.63 5.54
N ILE A 518 23.75 31.50 4.58
CA ILE A 518 23.74 30.41 3.60
C ILE A 518 23.85 29.06 4.33
N SER A 519 24.72 28.95 5.34
CA SER A 519 24.87 27.72 6.14
C SER A 519 23.56 27.34 6.83
N TYR A 520 22.86 28.27 7.48
CA TYR A 520 21.53 27.98 8.05
C TYR A 520 20.50 27.61 6.98
N ALA A 521 20.48 28.31 5.85
CA ALA A 521 19.56 28.02 4.75
C ALA A 521 19.76 26.61 4.16
N VAL A 522 21.01 26.21 3.92
CA VAL A 522 21.38 24.88 3.43
C VAL A 522 21.07 23.82 4.48
N LYS A 523 21.38 24.05 5.76
CA LYS A 523 21.11 23.09 6.86
C LYS A 523 19.61 22.90 7.14
N CYS A 524 18.78 23.93 6.90
CA CYS A 524 17.33 23.77 6.87
C CYS A 524 16.86 22.93 5.66
N LEU A 525 17.44 23.11 4.47
CA LEU A 525 17.12 22.30 3.29
C LEU A 525 17.58 20.84 3.45
N GLU A 526 18.74 20.61 4.04
CA GLU A 526 19.28 19.30 4.44
C GLU A 526 18.24 18.54 5.28
N LEU A 527 17.79 19.12 6.40
CA LEU A 527 16.77 18.55 7.29
C LEU A 527 15.39 18.39 6.63
N ILE A 528 15.01 19.27 5.69
CA ILE A 528 13.73 19.18 4.94
C ILE A 528 13.78 18.07 3.88
N THR A 529 14.96 17.72 3.38
CA THR A 529 15.18 16.67 2.37
C THR A 529 15.57 15.32 2.98
N GLU A 530 15.89 15.28 4.27
CA GLU A 530 16.06 14.05 5.05
C GLU A 530 14.71 13.29 5.08
N ASP A 531 14.75 12.02 4.66
CA ASP A 531 13.62 11.07 4.61
C ASP A 531 12.34 11.49 3.82
N ASN A 532 12.41 12.52 2.97
CA ASN A 532 11.22 13.06 2.29
C ASN A 532 11.40 13.29 0.77
N ILE A 533 10.93 12.32 -0.02
CA ILE A 533 10.97 12.34 -1.50
C ILE A 533 10.24 13.57 -2.08
N ASP A 534 8.99 13.84 -1.67
CA ASP A 534 8.23 15.03 -2.08
C ASP A 534 9.01 16.35 -1.85
N SER A 535 9.75 16.43 -0.74
CA SER A 535 10.56 17.60 -0.42
C SER A 535 11.79 17.71 -1.32
N CYS A 536 12.47 16.59 -1.61
CA CYS A 536 13.54 16.53 -2.60
C CYS A 536 13.04 16.95 -3.99
N GLU A 537 11.91 16.42 -4.48
CA GLU A 537 11.32 16.80 -5.77
C GLU A 537 11.06 18.31 -5.84
N ARG A 538 10.41 18.90 -4.82
CA ARG A 538 10.14 20.35 -4.80
C ARG A 538 11.42 21.17 -4.72
N VAL A 539 12.41 20.76 -3.94
CA VAL A 539 13.73 21.42 -3.88
C VAL A 539 14.44 21.37 -5.25
N ILE A 540 14.25 20.30 -6.03
CA ILE A 540 14.68 20.23 -7.44
C ILE A 540 13.89 21.23 -8.31
N GLU A 541 12.56 21.27 -8.22
CA GLU A 541 11.69 22.19 -9.00
C GLU A 541 12.09 23.66 -8.83
N PHE A 542 12.48 24.09 -7.61
CA PHE A 542 12.96 25.46 -7.34
C PHE A 542 14.41 25.73 -7.78
N GLY A 543 15.01 24.80 -8.54
CA GLY A 543 16.37 24.88 -9.07
C GLY A 543 17.46 24.87 -8.00
N ILE A 544 17.14 24.43 -6.77
CA ILE A 544 18.07 24.47 -5.64
C ILE A 544 19.24 23.53 -5.88
N ALA A 545 19.02 22.33 -6.44
CA ALA A 545 20.09 21.41 -6.82
C ALA A 545 21.22 22.10 -7.63
N SER A 546 20.88 22.91 -8.64
CA SER A 546 21.85 23.65 -9.46
C SER A 546 22.58 24.75 -8.67
N LYS A 547 21.90 25.41 -7.71
CA LYS A 547 22.48 26.42 -6.82
C LYS A 547 23.44 25.80 -5.80
N THR A 548 23.02 24.73 -5.13
CA THR A 548 23.84 23.93 -4.20
C THR A 548 25.09 23.41 -4.90
N SER A 549 24.96 22.96 -6.15
CA SER A 549 26.10 22.56 -6.99
C SER A 549 27.12 23.68 -7.15
N ARG A 550 26.67 24.87 -7.59
CA ARG A 550 27.54 26.04 -7.80
C ARG A 550 28.21 26.52 -6.51
N LEU A 551 27.48 26.49 -5.39
CA LEU A 551 28.05 26.85 -4.08
C LEU A 551 29.15 25.88 -3.64
N LEU A 552 29.06 24.59 -3.99
CA LEU A 552 30.11 23.61 -3.70
C LEU A 552 31.32 23.74 -4.66
N ILE A 553 31.09 24.09 -5.93
CA ILE A 553 32.14 24.38 -6.93
C ILE A 553 32.94 25.64 -6.58
N MET A 554 32.34 26.59 -5.85
CA MET A 554 32.94 27.90 -5.51
C MET A 554 34.10 27.86 -4.49
N ASP A 555 34.49 26.69 -3.97
CA ASP A 555 35.57 26.51 -2.99
C ASP A 555 35.53 27.50 -1.80
N ILE A 556 34.32 27.66 -1.25
CA ILE A 556 34.09 28.47 -0.06
C ILE A 556 34.90 27.86 1.10
N PRO A 557 35.79 28.61 1.78
CA PRO A 557 36.64 28.10 2.85
C PRO A 557 35.87 27.98 4.18
N ASN A 558 34.79 27.19 4.17
CA ASN A 558 34.00 26.82 5.34
C ASN A 558 33.61 25.34 5.24
N THR A 559 34.28 24.50 6.03
CA THR A 559 34.09 23.05 6.04
C THR A 559 32.69 22.63 6.49
N GLU A 560 32.06 23.33 7.44
CA GLU A 560 30.69 23.00 7.87
C GLU A 560 29.68 23.27 6.75
N LEU A 561 29.79 24.43 6.08
CA LEU A 561 28.95 24.74 4.93
C LEU A 561 29.15 23.71 3.81
N ASN A 562 30.39 23.31 3.52
CA ASN A 562 30.67 22.32 2.47
C ASN A 562 30.12 20.93 2.82
N VAL A 563 30.12 20.53 4.11
CA VAL A 563 29.43 19.32 4.59
C VAL A 563 27.93 19.42 4.36
N SER A 564 27.27 20.50 4.82
CA SER A 564 25.82 20.66 4.63
C SER A 564 25.42 20.78 3.15
N LEU A 565 26.25 21.42 2.30
CA LEU A 565 26.05 21.44 0.84
C LEU A 565 26.16 20.03 0.24
N ALA A 566 27.16 19.26 0.65
CA ALA A 566 27.32 17.87 0.22
C ALA A 566 26.17 16.98 0.72
N LYS A 567 25.69 17.15 1.96
CA LYS A 567 24.54 16.39 2.51
C LYS A 567 23.22 16.75 1.84
N LEU A 568 23.00 18.01 1.51
CA LEU A 568 21.87 18.42 0.67
C LEU A 568 21.96 17.78 -0.72
N LEU A 569 23.14 17.71 -1.33
CA LEU A 569 23.33 16.96 -2.60
C LEU A 569 23.16 15.44 -2.40
N LYS A 570 23.55 14.87 -1.26
CA LYS A 570 23.33 13.46 -0.89
C LYS A 570 21.84 13.13 -0.89
N ASN A 571 21.06 13.89 -0.14
CA ASN A 571 19.62 13.72 0.01
C ASN A 571 18.88 13.95 -1.32
N LEU A 572 19.30 14.96 -2.09
CA LEU A 572 18.75 15.21 -3.42
C LEU A 572 19.03 14.04 -4.36
N THR A 573 20.31 13.67 -4.59
CA THR A 573 20.75 12.70 -5.63
C THR A 573 20.13 11.30 -5.53
N LEU A 574 19.44 10.97 -4.44
CA LEU A 574 18.66 9.74 -4.30
C LEU A 574 17.52 9.61 -5.32
N LEU A 575 16.93 10.72 -5.79
CA LEU A 575 15.79 10.71 -6.74
C LEU A 575 16.22 10.44 -8.20
N SER A 576 16.76 9.26 -8.45
CA SER A 576 17.46 8.83 -9.69
C SER A 576 16.81 9.09 -11.07
N ILE A 577 15.54 9.54 -11.16
CA ILE A 577 14.80 9.61 -12.43
C ILE A 577 15.06 10.91 -13.20
N ASP A 578 14.97 12.09 -12.57
CA ASP A 578 15.11 13.39 -13.27
C ASP A 578 16.55 13.93 -13.30
N PHE A 579 17.48 13.30 -12.58
CA PHE A 579 18.83 13.84 -12.41
C PHE A 579 19.74 13.77 -13.61
N GLU A 580 19.49 12.89 -14.57
CA GLU A 580 20.35 12.82 -15.76
C GLU A 580 20.36 14.16 -16.51
N HIS A 581 19.21 14.86 -16.62
CA HIS A 581 19.18 16.18 -17.22
C HIS A 581 19.92 17.26 -16.38
N ILE A 582 19.81 17.18 -15.06
CA ILE A 582 20.35 18.20 -14.13
C ILE A 582 21.88 18.09 -14.00
N PHE A 583 22.41 16.88 -13.88
CA PHE A 583 23.81 16.65 -13.54
C PHE A 583 24.69 16.16 -14.69
N SER A 584 24.16 15.52 -15.76
CA SER A 584 25.01 15.14 -16.92
C SER A 584 25.60 16.35 -17.66
N ASN A 585 25.00 17.53 -17.45
CA ASN A 585 25.45 18.83 -17.96
C ASN A 585 26.41 19.56 -16.98
N ASN A 586 26.56 19.08 -15.74
CA ASN A 586 27.32 19.76 -14.68
C ASN A 586 28.61 18.98 -14.34
N ILE A 587 29.51 18.91 -15.33
CA ILE A 587 30.82 18.25 -15.21
C ILE A 587 31.63 18.87 -14.06
N GLU A 588 31.62 20.20 -13.93
CA GLU A 588 32.31 20.94 -12.85
C GLU A 588 31.94 20.44 -11.44
N LEU A 589 30.68 20.07 -11.20
CA LEU A 589 30.28 19.48 -9.92
C LEU A 589 30.90 18.10 -9.70
N PHE A 590 30.91 17.27 -10.73
CA PHE A 590 31.44 15.91 -10.65
C PHE A 590 32.94 15.94 -10.38
N ASP A 591 33.67 16.81 -11.09
CA ASP A 591 35.07 17.11 -10.88
C ASP A 591 35.33 17.61 -9.45
N LYS A 592 34.48 18.51 -8.94
CA LYS A 592 34.56 19.02 -7.55
C LYS A 592 34.33 17.93 -6.51
N LEU A 593 33.35 17.06 -6.70
CA LEU A 593 33.09 15.93 -5.79
C LEU A 593 34.25 14.94 -5.78
N ASN A 594 34.82 14.63 -6.96
CA ASN A 594 36.01 13.78 -7.07
C ASN A 594 37.24 14.43 -6.38
N GLN A 595 37.41 15.75 -6.49
CA GLN A 595 38.42 16.48 -5.70
C GLN A 595 38.17 16.36 -4.19
N LEU A 596 36.94 16.53 -3.73
CA LEU A 596 36.58 16.41 -2.31
C LEU A 596 36.79 14.99 -1.76
N MET A 597 36.70 13.97 -2.61
CA MET A 597 37.14 12.62 -2.26
C MET A 597 38.68 12.52 -2.16
N LYS A 598 39.44 13.14 -3.08
CA LYS A 598 40.91 13.05 -3.16
C LYS A 598 41.67 13.85 -2.07
N VAL A 599 41.12 14.93 -1.51
CA VAL A 599 41.89 15.81 -0.59
C VAL A 599 42.22 15.12 0.73
N ASP A 600 43.50 14.80 0.96
CA ASP A 600 43.97 14.38 2.28
C ASP A 600 44.01 15.52 3.30
N GLY A 601 43.63 15.18 4.54
CA GLY A 601 43.26 16.17 5.57
C GLY A 601 41.83 16.72 5.46
N SER A 602 41.04 16.36 4.43
CA SER A 602 39.59 16.66 4.39
C SER A 602 38.87 16.12 5.62
N ASN A 603 37.80 16.81 6.08
CA ASN A 603 36.85 16.21 7.03
C ASN A 603 36.34 14.85 6.48
N PRO A 604 36.50 13.72 7.21
CA PRO A 604 36.00 12.42 6.77
C PRO A 604 34.53 12.45 6.35
N GLU A 605 33.68 13.16 7.09
CA GLU A 605 32.25 13.32 6.79
C GLU A 605 32.01 13.97 5.42
N LEU A 606 32.85 14.94 5.02
CA LEU A 606 32.78 15.59 3.70
C LEU A 606 33.23 14.64 2.58
N ARG A 607 34.31 13.89 2.81
CA ARG A 607 34.84 12.87 1.88
C ARG A 607 33.83 11.76 1.63
N GLU A 608 33.23 11.25 2.70
CA GLU A 608 32.25 10.17 2.72
C GLU A 608 30.93 10.61 2.08
N THR A 609 30.44 11.80 2.41
CA THR A 609 29.25 12.39 1.76
C THR A 609 29.50 12.66 0.26
N ALA A 610 30.68 13.15 -0.11
CA ALA A 610 31.05 13.35 -1.52
C ALA A 610 31.12 12.02 -2.29
N ALA A 611 31.70 10.97 -1.70
CA ALA A 611 31.71 9.63 -2.27
C ALA A 611 30.29 9.09 -2.50
N TYR A 612 29.39 9.24 -1.54
CA TYR A 612 27.99 8.83 -1.73
C TYR A 612 27.28 9.64 -2.83
N CYS A 613 27.52 10.95 -2.93
CA CYS A 613 27.02 11.77 -4.04
C CYS A 613 27.53 11.26 -5.40
N VAL A 614 28.83 10.96 -5.52
CA VAL A 614 29.41 10.38 -6.74
C VAL A 614 28.78 9.03 -7.06
N GLY A 615 28.63 8.15 -6.06
CA GLY A 615 27.99 6.84 -6.19
C GLY A 615 26.54 6.91 -6.68
N ASN A 616 25.76 7.90 -6.24
CA ASN A 616 24.43 8.17 -6.80
C ASN A 616 24.51 8.68 -8.24
N LEU A 617 25.37 9.67 -8.52
CA LEU A 617 25.49 10.31 -9.83
C LEU A 617 25.94 9.38 -10.96
N ILE A 618 26.81 8.40 -10.67
CA ILE A 618 27.25 7.41 -11.67
C ILE A 618 26.25 6.25 -11.85
N CYS A 619 25.22 6.15 -11.03
CA CYS A 619 24.24 5.07 -11.08
C CYS A 619 23.36 5.21 -12.33
N GLY A 620 23.68 4.44 -13.38
CA GLY A 620 23.02 4.46 -14.69
C GLY A 620 23.61 5.45 -15.71
N ILE A 621 24.18 6.58 -15.29
CA ILE A 621 24.68 7.62 -16.20
C ILE A 621 26.07 7.24 -16.77
N SER A 622 26.07 6.50 -17.88
CA SER A 622 27.28 5.97 -18.53
C SER A 622 28.35 7.03 -18.86
N LYS A 623 27.95 8.27 -19.16
CA LYS A 623 28.86 9.41 -19.37
C LYS A 623 29.68 9.73 -18.11
N LEU A 624 29.04 9.77 -16.94
CA LEU A 624 29.70 10.08 -15.67
C LEU A 624 30.56 8.90 -15.19
N LYS A 625 30.18 7.65 -15.50
CA LYS A 625 31.04 6.47 -15.28
C LYS A 625 32.38 6.60 -16.02
N LYS A 626 32.36 6.93 -17.32
CA LYS A 626 33.60 7.12 -18.10
C LYS A 626 34.43 8.29 -17.59
N LEU A 627 33.79 9.40 -17.24
CA LEU A 627 34.47 10.57 -16.65
C LEU A 627 35.16 10.23 -15.32
N PHE A 628 34.52 9.46 -14.44
CA PHE A 628 35.09 9.00 -13.17
C PHE A 628 36.39 8.21 -13.36
N ILE A 629 36.38 7.26 -14.30
CA ILE A 629 37.53 6.41 -14.61
C ILE A 629 38.65 7.26 -15.23
N GLN A 630 38.33 8.18 -16.15
CA GLN A 630 39.27 9.12 -16.76
C GLN A 630 39.95 10.07 -15.74
N GLN A 631 39.32 10.32 -14.58
CA GLN A 631 39.86 11.16 -13.51
C GLN A 631 40.63 10.37 -12.43
N GLU A 632 41.11 9.16 -12.75
CA GLU A 632 41.74 8.21 -11.83
C GLU A 632 40.82 7.74 -10.67
N GLY A 633 39.50 7.83 -10.82
CA GLY A 633 38.56 7.49 -9.75
C GLY A 633 38.74 6.07 -9.22
N LEU A 634 39.09 5.11 -10.09
CA LEU A 634 39.36 3.72 -9.70
C LEU A 634 40.55 3.56 -8.76
N LYS A 635 41.67 4.23 -9.06
CA LYS A 635 42.88 4.25 -8.22
C LYS A 635 42.58 4.80 -6.82
N LEU A 636 41.71 5.81 -6.73
CA LEU A 636 41.22 6.34 -5.46
C LEU A 636 40.32 5.33 -4.73
N LEU A 637 39.38 4.67 -5.41
CA LEU A 637 38.55 3.63 -4.80
C LEU A 637 39.39 2.46 -4.29
N ASN A 638 40.37 1.98 -5.06
CA ASN A 638 41.25 0.89 -4.61
C ASN A 638 42.02 1.28 -3.34
N THR A 639 42.54 2.51 -3.27
CA THR A 639 43.20 3.07 -2.08
C THR A 639 42.28 3.10 -0.85
N PHE A 640 40.97 3.33 -1.04
CA PHE A 640 40.00 3.31 0.06
C PHE A 640 39.51 1.90 0.43
N ILE A 641 39.36 1.01 -0.54
CA ILE A 641 39.00 -0.41 -0.34
C ILE A 641 40.09 -1.15 0.46
N LEU A 642 41.36 -0.79 0.24
CA LEU A 642 42.53 -1.25 0.99
C LEU A 642 42.68 -0.60 2.39
N SER A 643 41.86 0.39 2.76
CA SER A 643 42.07 1.18 3.99
C SER A 643 41.37 0.61 5.23
N GLU A 644 41.86 -0.53 5.72
CA GLU A 644 41.33 -1.30 6.88
C GLU A 644 40.88 -0.44 8.09
N LYS A 645 41.57 0.67 8.35
CA LYS A 645 41.35 1.54 9.51
C LYS A 645 40.12 2.47 9.40
N LYS A 646 39.35 2.42 8.29
CA LYS A 646 38.21 3.32 8.05
C LYS A 646 37.02 2.61 7.39
N ILE A 647 36.30 1.80 8.18
CA ILE A 647 35.09 1.05 7.77
C ILE A 647 34.11 1.91 6.94
N ASN A 648 33.78 3.13 7.38
CA ASN A 648 32.91 4.03 6.63
C ASN A 648 33.49 4.38 5.24
N THR A 649 34.71 4.91 5.19
CA THR A 649 35.40 5.26 3.93
C THR A 649 35.48 4.07 2.98
N GLN A 650 35.68 2.86 3.51
CA GLN A 650 35.67 1.59 2.77
C GLN A 650 34.26 1.27 2.22
N LYS A 651 33.21 1.31 3.07
CA LYS A 651 31.79 1.13 2.70
C LYS A 651 31.37 2.10 1.59
N PHE A 652 31.68 3.39 1.72
CA PHE A 652 31.38 4.36 0.67
C PHE A 652 32.16 4.11 -0.62
N ALA A 653 33.42 3.65 -0.56
CA ALA A 653 34.19 3.28 -1.76
C ALA A 653 33.59 2.05 -2.47
N LEU A 654 33.16 1.04 -1.72
CA LEU A 654 32.47 -0.13 -2.24
C LEU A 654 31.09 0.25 -2.83
N PHE A 655 30.34 1.14 -2.19
CA PHE A 655 29.08 1.69 -2.73
C PHE A 655 29.28 2.40 -4.09
N VAL A 656 30.34 3.21 -4.23
CA VAL A 656 30.69 3.82 -5.54
C VAL A 656 31.03 2.74 -6.56
N LEU A 657 31.88 1.76 -6.21
CA LEU A 657 32.27 0.68 -7.10
C LEU A 657 31.06 -0.17 -7.56
N ARG A 658 30.16 -0.51 -6.64
CA ARG A 658 28.90 -1.23 -6.88
C ARG A 658 28.04 -0.52 -7.92
N ASN A 659 27.85 0.80 -7.75
CA ASN A 659 27.04 1.60 -8.68
C ASN A 659 27.78 1.89 -10.00
N LEU A 660 29.11 1.93 -9.99
CA LEU A 660 29.96 1.99 -11.18
C LEU A 660 29.86 0.70 -12.02
N LEU A 661 29.73 -0.47 -11.38
CA LEU A 661 29.54 -1.75 -12.06
C LEU A 661 28.11 -1.97 -12.57
N PHE A 662 27.10 -1.52 -11.82
CA PHE A 662 25.68 -1.73 -12.12
C PHE A 662 25.28 -1.27 -13.53
N ASN A 663 24.88 -2.20 -14.42
CA ASN A 663 24.58 -1.96 -15.84
C ASN A 663 25.73 -1.29 -16.63
N SER A 664 26.99 -1.67 -16.38
CA SER A 664 28.14 -1.23 -17.20
C SER A 664 28.38 -2.10 -18.43
N ASN A 665 28.99 -1.51 -19.45
CA ASN A 665 29.43 -2.23 -20.65
C ASN A 665 30.76 -2.96 -20.41
N THR A 666 31.06 -3.94 -21.27
CA THR A 666 32.29 -4.77 -21.25
C THR A 666 33.59 -3.96 -21.19
N GLU A 667 33.59 -2.76 -21.78
CA GLU A 667 34.72 -1.81 -21.76
C GLU A 667 34.99 -1.27 -20.34
N ILE A 668 33.95 -0.76 -19.67
CA ILE A 668 34.04 -0.26 -18.29
C ILE A 668 34.36 -1.41 -17.32
N LEU A 669 33.76 -2.59 -17.52
CA LEU A 669 34.00 -3.76 -16.68
C LEU A 669 35.48 -4.20 -16.73
N LYS A 670 36.09 -4.25 -17.91
CA LYS A 670 37.54 -4.52 -18.05
C LYS A 670 38.37 -3.47 -17.31
N GLN A 671 38.15 -2.18 -17.60
CA GLN A 671 38.88 -1.08 -16.95
C GLN A 671 38.79 -1.10 -15.41
N ILE A 672 37.70 -1.63 -14.84
CA ILE A 672 37.53 -1.84 -13.40
C ILE A 672 38.36 -3.03 -12.91
N ILE A 673 38.29 -4.19 -13.56
CA ILE A 673 39.05 -5.39 -13.18
C ILE A 673 40.57 -5.15 -13.34
N ASP A 674 40.98 -4.37 -14.35
CA ASP A 674 42.37 -3.99 -14.61
C ASP A 674 42.97 -3.04 -13.54
N GLN A 675 42.14 -2.40 -12.70
CA GLN A 675 42.56 -1.32 -11.78
C GLN A 675 42.11 -1.46 -10.33
N ILE A 676 41.13 -2.33 -10.04
CA ILE A 676 40.66 -2.64 -8.69
C ILE A 676 41.12 -4.05 -8.32
N GLU A 677 41.72 -4.18 -7.15
CA GLU A 677 42.27 -5.44 -6.69
C GLU A 677 41.14 -6.40 -6.26
N ILE A 678 40.81 -7.37 -7.11
CA ILE A 678 39.72 -8.33 -6.87
C ILE A 678 39.98 -9.18 -5.61
N SER A 679 41.22 -9.59 -5.34
CA SER A 679 41.60 -10.32 -4.11
C SER A 679 41.23 -9.56 -2.83
N SER A 680 41.37 -8.22 -2.83
CA SER A 680 40.93 -7.38 -1.72
C SER A 680 39.40 -7.37 -1.56
N ILE A 681 38.62 -7.39 -2.65
CA ILE A 681 37.16 -7.51 -2.57
C ILE A 681 36.75 -8.88 -2.03
N LEU A 682 37.43 -9.95 -2.44
CA LEU A 682 37.17 -11.32 -1.98
C LEU A 682 37.52 -11.50 -0.49
N ASN A 683 38.66 -10.99 -0.05
CA ASN A 683 39.03 -10.96 1.37
C ASN A 683 37.97 -10.19 2.20
N ASN A 684 37.47 -9.05 1.72
CA ASN A 684 36.42 -8.29 2.39
C ASN A 684 35.05 -9.01 2.36
N TYR A 685 34.70 -9.75 1.31
CA TYR A 685 33.50 -10.61 1.28
C TYR A 685 33.61 -11.81 2.22
N GLN A 686 34.81 -12.38 2.39
CA GLN A 686 35.05 -13.46 3.32
C GLN A 686 35.05 -12.98 4.78
N ASN A 687 35.84 -11.95 5.09
CA ASN A 687 36.31 -11.60 6.43
C ASN A 687 35.93 -10.19 6.92
N GLY A 688 35.34 -9.33 6.08
CA GLY A 688 34.92 -7.97 6.46
C GLY A 688 33.74 -7.94 7.43
N ASN A 689 33.31 -6.75 7.88
CA ASN A 689 32.03 -6.64 8.61
C ASN A 689 30.85 -6.98 7.67
N GLU A 690 29.69 -7.32 8.22
CA GLU A 690 28.61 -7.88 7.39
C GLU A 690 28.05 -6.88 6.35
N GLU A 691 28.10 -5.57 6.61
CA GLU A 691 27.77 -4.54 5.61
C GLU A 691 28.74 -4.55 4.43
N ILE A 692 30.05 -4.57 4.71
CA ILE A 692 31.12 -4.68 3.72
C ILE A 692 30.98 -6.00 2.94
N GLN A 693 30.62 -7.09 3.60
CA GLN A 693 30.36 -8.37 2.93
C GLN A 693 29.18 -8.27 1.95
N ILE A 694 28.09 -7.58 2.30
CA ILE A 694 26.93 -7.35 1.40
C ILE A 694 27.35 -6.51 0.19
N ASP A 695 28.10 -5.41 0.39
CA ASP A 695 28.53 -4.56 -0.72
C ASP A 695 29.56 -5.26 -1.63
N CYS A 696 30.53 -5.99 -1.07
CA CYS A 696 31.44 -6.83 -1.84
C CYS A 696 30.71 -7.93 -2.61
N ALA A 697 29.73 -8.62 -1.99
CA ALA A 697 28.89 -9.58 -2.70
C ALA A 697 28.11 -8.93 -3.85
N SER A 698 27.59 -7.71 -3.65
CA SER A 698 26.92 -6.93 -4.70
C SER A 698 27.85 -6.59 -5.86
N ILE A 699 29.10 -6.22 -5.56
CA ILE A 699 30.15 -5.97 -6.55
C ILE A 699 30.41 -7.24 -7.39
N ILE A 700 30.57 -8.40 -6.74
CA ILE A 700 30.84 -9.67 -7.44
C ILE A 700 29.62 -10.14 -8.25
N ILE A 701 28.39 -9.92 -7.76
CA ILE A 701 27.14 -10.14 -8.54
C ILE A 701 27.12 -9.28 -9.81
N ASN A 702 27.44 -7.98 -9.71
CA ASN A 702 27.47 -7.10 -10.87
C ASN A 702 28.61 -7.45 -11.85
N LEU A 703 29.76 -7.93 -11.36
CA LEU A 703 30.87 -8.44 -12.17
C LEU A 703 30.55 -9.75 -12.90
N THR A 704 29.65 -10.57 -12.34
CA THR A 704 29.27 -11.90 -12.88
C THR A 704 27.97 -11.89 -13.70
N CYS A 705 27.31 -10.75 -13.83
CA CYS A 705 26.06 -10.62 -14.59
C CYS A 705 26.35 -10.56 -16.11
N ASP A 706 25.72 -11.44 -16.90
CA ASP A 706 25.65 -11.42 -18.37
C ASP A 706 26.97 -11.27 -19.16
N GLN A 707 28.12 -11.66 -18.59
CA GLN A 707 29.46 -11.40 -19.17
C GLN A 707 30.41 -12.61 -19.14
N LYS A 708 29.95 -13.81 -19.54
CA LYS A 708 30.72 -15.08 -19.58
C LYS A 708 32.20 -14.91 -19.96
N GLU A 709 32.49 -14.32 -21.12
CA GLU A 709 33.87 -14.11 -21.59
C GLU A 709 34.75 -13.23 -20.70
N VAL A 710 34.17 -12.26 -19.98
CA VAL A 710 34.92 -11.40 -19.05
C VAL A 710 35.22 -12.17 -17.77
N ILE A 711 34.24 -12.95 -17.31
CA ILE A 711 34.35 -13.71 -16.06
C ILE A 711 35.42 -14.81 -16.20
N GLU A 712 35.34 -15.63 -17.26
CA GLU A 712 36.25 -16.77 -17.47
C GLU A 712 37.71 -16.35 -17.68
N LYS A 713 37.96 -15.13 -18.15
CA LYS A 713 39.31 -14.63 -18.47
C LYS A 713 39.93 -13.74 -17.38
N ASN A 714 39.11 -13.09 -16.54
CA ASN A 714 39.60 -11.99 -15.67
C ASN A 714 39.14 -12.07 -14.20
N LEU A 715 38.25 -12.98 -13.80
CA LEU A 715 37.91 -13.19 -12.39
C LEU A 715 38.58 -14.45 -11.84
N PRO A 716 39.14 -14.43 -10.60
CA PRO A 716 39.78 -15.58 -9.98
C PRO A 716 38.71 -16.56 -9.46
N LEU A 717 38.08 -17.30 -10.38
CA LEU A 717 36.98 -18.23 -10.09
C LEU A 717 37.34 -19.28 -9.01
N ASN A 718 38.60 -19.72 -8.97
CA ASN A 718 39.12 -20.65 -7.97
C ASN A 718 39.11 -20.08 -6.54
N GLU A 719 39.12 -18.76 -6.37
CA GLU A 719 38.99 -18.08 -5.07
C GLU A 719 37.52 -17.75 -4.76
N ILE A 720 36.75 -17.35 -5.77
CA ILE A 720 35.32 -16.99 -5.62
C ILE A 720 34.49 -18.20 -5.17
N LEU A 721 34.68 -19.36 -5.81
CA LEU A 721 33.82 -20.54 -5.58
C LEU A 721 33.88 -21.05 -4.13
N PRO A 722 35.05 -21.27 -3.50
CA PRO A 722 35.12 -21.66 -2.10
C PRO A 722 34.46 -20.65 -1.14
N ILE A 723 34.60 -19.35 -1.38
CA ILE A 723 33.98 -18.32 -0.53
C ILE A 723 32.45 -18.41 -0.62
N VAL A 724 31.89 -18.46 -1.83
CA VAL A 724 30.45 -18.55 -2.06
C VAL A 724 29.86 -19.85 -1.50
N THR A 725 30.52 -20.99 -1.74
CA THR A 725 30.18 -22.29 -1.15
C THR A 725 30.17 -22.21 0.37
N ASN A 726 31.24 -21.73 1.00
CA ASN A 726 31.34 -21.65 2.47
C ASN A 726 30.28 -20.72 3.09
N LYS A 727 29.93 -19.60 2.43
CA LYS A 727 28.85 -18.71 2.88
C LYS A 727 27.48 -19.41 2.81
N ILE A 728 27.20 -20.19 1.75
CA ILE A 728 25.94 -20.94 1.62
C ILE A 728 25.88 -22.09 2.63
N LEU A 729 26.91 -22.93 2.72
CA LEU A 729 26.97 -24.05 3.66
C LEU A 729 26.79 -23.54 5.11
N GLY A 730 27.51 -22.49 5.49
CA GLY A 730 27.42 -21.93 6.85
C GLY A 730 26.05 -21.37 7.22
N GLN A 731 25.31 -20.78 6.26
CA GLN A 731 23.94 -20.31 6.52
C GLN A 731 22.93 -21.46 6.46
N ALA A 732 23.13 -22.46 5.61
CA ALA A 732 22.30 -23.67 5.56
C ALA A 732 22.38 -24.46 6.88
N SER A 733 23.57 -24.67 7.44
CA SER A 733 23.74 -25.33 8.75
C SER A 733 23.11 -24.54 9.90
N LYS A 734 23.22 -23.20 9.92
CA LYS A 734 22.51 -22.35 10.89
C LYS A 734 20.98 -22.48 10.76
N PHE A 735 20.47 -22.50 9.53
CA PHE A 735 19.04 -22.70 9.28
C PHE A 735 18.57 -24.08 9.73
N GLU A 736 19.35 -25.13 9.47
CA GLU A 736 19.06 -26.50 9.92
C GLU A 736 19.07 -26.64 11.45
N GLU A 737 20.02 -26.00 12.14
CA GLU A 737 20.06 -25.94 13.60
C GLU A 737 18.83 -25.23 14.17
N ASN A 738 18.41 -24.12 13.53
CA ASN A 738 17.21 -23.38 13.91
C ASN A 738 15.90 -24.15 13.62
N LEU A 739 15.84 -24.96 12.56
CA LEU A 739 14.74 -25.92 12.35
C LEU A 739 14.73 -26.98 13.46
N LYS A 740 15.86 -27.60 13.77
CA LYS A 740 15.98 -28.62 14.83
C LYS A 740 15.59 -28.08 16.21
N LYS A 741 15.93 -26.82 16.53
CA LYS A 741 15.46 -26.13 17.74
C LYS A 741 13.94 -25.96 17.75
N LYS A 742 13.36 -25.43 16.66
CA LYS A 742 11.89 -25.24 16.53
C LYS A 742 11.12 -26.55 16.60
N THR A 743 11.62 -27.64 16.05
CA THR A 743 11.01 -28.97 16.17
C THR A 743 11.03 -29.44 17.62
N LYS A 744 12.17 -29.34 18.33
CA LYS A 744 12.25 -29.68 19.75
C LYS A 744 11.33 -28.83 20.62
N GLU A 745 11.33 -27.51 20.43
CA GLU A 745 10.40 -26.61 21.10
C GLU A 745 8.93 -26.97 20.85
N LYS A 746 8.60 -27.50 19.66
CA LYS A 746 7.25 -27.95 19.34
C LYS A 746 6.93 -29.27 20.05
N GLU A 747 7.83 -30.26 20.01
CA GLU A 747 7.69 -31.51 20.74
C GLU A 747 7.60 -31.30 22.26
N GLU A 748 8.35 -30.34 22.81
CA GLU A 748 8.31 -29.95 24.22
C GLU A 748 6.99 -29.26 24.58
N LYS A 749 6.46 -28.38 23.71
CA LYS A 749 5.14 -27.76 23.87
C LYS A 749 3.98 -28.75 23.71
N GLU A 750 4.13 -29.75 22.85
CA GLU A 750 3.16 -30.84 22.68
C GLU A 750 3.15 -31.74 23.92
N LYS A 751 4.32 -32.14 24.45
CA LYS A 751 4.42 -32.86 25.73
C LYS A 751 3.94 -32.04 26.92
N GLU A 752 4.20 -30.73 26.95
CA GLU A 752 3.62 -29.82 27.94
C GLU A 752 2.08 -29.75 27.85
N LYS A 753 1.51 -29.88 26.65
CA LYS A 753 0.06 -29.94 26.46
C LYS A 753 -0.48 -31.29 26.92
N GLU A 754 0.12 -32.40 26.49
CA GLU A 754 -0.25 -33.76 26.91
C GLU A 754 -0.24 -33.89 28.45
N ASN A 755 0.81 -33.41 29.11
CA ASN A 755 0.90 -33.38 30.59
C ASN A 755 -0.16 -32.47 31.25
N LYS A 756 -0.59 -31.38 30.59
CA LYS A 756 -1.67 -30.51 31.10
C LYS A 756 -3.03 -31.16 30.89
N ASP A 757 -3.26 -31.78 29.75
CA ASP A 757 -4.49 -32.49 29.40
C ASP A 757 -4.66 -33.75 30.28
N GLU A 758 -3.58 -34.46 30.62
CA GLU A 758 -3.57 -35.54 31.62
C GLU A 758 -3.82 -35.01 33.04
N LYS A 759 -3.18 -33.90 33.43
CA LYS A 759 -3.42 -33.28 34.75
C LYS A 759 -4.86 -32.78 34.90
N MET A 760 -5.43 -32.17 33.86
CA MET A 760 -6.84 -31.76 33.86
C MET A 760 -7.76 -32.98 34.00
N LYS A 761 -7.49 -34.09 33.31
CA LYS A 761 -8.24 -35.34 33.49
C LYS A 761 -8.13 -35.91 34.91
N ILE A 762 -6.99 -35.75 35.59
CA ILE A 762 -6.84 -36.15 37.00
C ILE A 762 -7.67 -35.23 37.90
N GLU A 763 -7.60 -33.91 37.73
CA GLU A 763 -8.37 -32.93 38.51
C GLU A 763 -9.89 -33.08 38.25
N GLU A 764 -10.30 -33.35 37.02
CA GLU A 764 -11.67 -33.74 36.66
C GLU A 764 -12.10 -34.99 37.42
N ASN A 765 -11.35 -36.09 37.35
CA ASN A 765 -11.69 -37.33 38.08
C ASN A 765 -11.74 -37.14 39.61
N GLU A 766 -10.91 -36.28 40.20
CA GLU A 766 -11.00 -35.94 41.62
C GLU A 766 -12.25 -35.10 41.94
N THR A 767 -12.61 -34.12 41.11
CA THR A 767 -13.87 -33.36 41.30
C THR A 767 -15.10 -34.23 41.08
N ASP A 768 -15.08 -35.11 40.09
CA ASP A 768 -16.17 -36.02 39.74
C ASP A 768 -16.40 -37.07 40.85
N LYS A 769 -15.31 -37.50 41.52
CA LYS A 769 -15.39 -38.30 42.75
C LYS A 769 -16.00 -37.52 43.91
N GLY A 770 -15.60 -36.26 44.13
CA GLY A 770 -16.18 -35.40 45.15
C GLY A 770 -17.67 -35.08 44.89
N ILE A 771 -18.06 -34.91 43.62
CA ILE A 771 -19.46 -34.77 43.20
C ILE A 771 -20.22 -36.04 43.54
N LYS A 772 -19.74 -37.22 43.14
CA LYS A 772 -20.38 -38.52 43.43
C LYS A 772 -20.49 -38.81 44.92
N GLU A 773 -19.49 -38.45 45.73
CA GLU A 773 -19.58 -38.53 47.19
C GLU A 773 -20.69 -37.59 47.74
N SER A 774 -20.84 -36.37 47.19
CA SER A 774 -21.92 -35.45 47.56
C SER A 774 -23.32 -35.83 47.02
N GLU A 775 -23.39 -36.50 45.87
CA GLU A 775 -24.65 -37.01 45.32
C GLU A 775 -25.14 -38.22 46.10
N VAL A 776 -24.24 -39.09 46.57
CA VAL A 776 -24.57 -40.19 47.50
C VAL A 776 -25.07 -39.68 48.87
N GLU A 777 -24.76 -38.46 49.29
CA GLU A 777 -25.45 -37.81 50.42
C GLU A 777 -26.82 -37.27 50.01
N ARG A 778 -26.93 -36.55 48.88
CA ARG A 778 -28.21 -36.00 48.39
C ARG A 778 -29.24 -37.05 48.00
N GLU A 779 -28.84 -38.23 47.54
CA GLU A 779 -29.77 -39.33 47.27
C GLU A 779 -30.29 -39.95 48.57
N LYS A 780 -29.49 -40.02 49.64
CA LYS A 780 -29.95 -40.42 50.99
C LYS A 780 -30.86 -39.39 51.65
N GLU A 781 -30.88 -38.15 51.17
CA GLU A 781 -31.92 -37.16 51.50
C GLU A 781 -33.16 -37.37 50.61
N LYS A 782 -33.00 -37.54 49.29
CA LYS A 782 -34.13 -37.71 48.35
C LYS A 782 -34.90 -39.02 48.54
N GLU A 783 -34.27 -40.12 48.95
CA GLU A 783 -34.97 -41.36 49.30
C GLU A 783 -35.90 -41.16 50.51
N LYS A 784 -35.55 -40.27 51.45
CA LYS A 784 -36.42 -39.91 52.59
C LYS A 784 -37.58 -38.98 52.22
N GLU A 785 -37.50 -38.28 51.09
CA GLU A 785 -38.62 -37.48 50.57
C GLU A 785 -39.52 -38.28 49.61
N LYS A 786 -38.99 -39.30 48.93
CA LYS A 786 -39.74 -40.10 47.93
C LYS A 786 -40.60 -41.24 48.51
N GLU A 787 -40.46 -41.59 49.79
CA GLU A 787 -41.41 -42.49 50.48
C GLU A 787 -42.81 -41.88 50.71
N ASN A 788 -43.09 -40.64 50.25
CA ASN A 788 -44.29 -39.89 50.65
C ASN A 788 -45.08 -39.21 49.49
N GLN A 789 -45.19 -39.87 48.33
CA GLN A 789 -46.28 -39.56 47.38
C GLN A 789 -46.57 -40.72 46.39
N GLU A 790 -47.75 -41.33 46.51
CA GLU A 790 -48.18 -42.48 45.68
C GLU A 790 -49.04 -42.11 44.46
N SER A 791 -48.89 -42.92 43.40
CA SER A 791 -49.94 -43.39 42.48
C SER A 791 -50.50 -42.47 41.35
N LYS A 792 -51.04 -43.17 40.31
CA LYS A 792 -51.92 -42.71 39.21
C LYS A 792 -51.22 -41.94 38.06
N ASN A 793 -51.38 -42.28 36.77
CA ASN A 793 -52.42 -43.06 36.05
C ASN A 793 -51.84 -44.04 34.98
N GLU A 794 -52.73 -44.77 34.29
CA GLU A 794 -52.44 -45.83 33.29
C GLU A 794 -53.00 -45.50 31.87
N GLU A 795 -52.69 -46.39 30.90
CA GLU A 795 -53.37 -46.68 29.59
C GLU A 795 -53.36 -45.69 28.38
N GLY A 796 -53.18 -46.27 27.16
CA GLY A 796 -53.91 -45.83 25.93
C GLY A 796 -53.23 -45.84 24.53
N MET A 797 -53.44 -46.92 23.73
CA MET A 797 -53.60 -46.97 22.23
C MET A 797 -52.45 -46.52 21.27
N GLU A 798 -52.51 -46.71 19.93
CA GLU A 798 -52.68 -47.91 19.03
C GLU A 798 -52.51 -47.52 17.52
N GLU A 799 -51.87 -48.37 16.66
CA GLU A 799 -51.82 -48.32 15.15
C GLU A 799 -51.42 -46.97 14.44
N GLU A 800 -51.38 -46.69 13.11
CA GLU A 800 -51.43 -47.33 11.75
C GLU A 800 -50.47 -46.48 10.80
N LYS A 801 -50.05 -46.77 9.53
CA LYS A 801 -49.77 -47.96 8.67
C LYS A 801 -49.44 -47.51 7.20
N ILE A 802 -49.24 -48.48 6.26
CA ILE A 802 -49.34 -48.39 4.76
C ILE A 802 -48.40 -47.44 3.95
N GLU A 803 -47.32 -48.03 3.38
CA GLU A 803 -47.05 -48.31 1.93
C GLU A 803 -47.27 -47.27 0.78
N ILE A 804 -46.34 -47.22 -0.22
CA ILE A 804 -46.58 -47.24 -1.71
C ILE A 804 -45.28 -47.14 -2.58
N GLU A 805 -45.18 -47.99 -3.62
CA GLU A 805 -44.47 -47.98 -4.96
C GLU A 805 -43.02 -47.40 -5.16
N LYS A 806 -42.25 -47.63 -6.26
CA LYS A 806 -41.92 -48.71 -7.25
C LYS A 806 -41.40 -48.08 -8.59
N GLU A 807 -40.85 -48.90 -9.51
CA GLU A 807 -40.29 -48.62 -10.87
C GLU A 807 -38.82 -48.10 -10.99
N GLU A 808 -38.06 -48.27 -12.09
CA GLU A 808 -37.78 -49.49 -12.93
C GLU A 808 -36.53 -49.31 -13.87
N GLU A 809 -35.99 -50.45 -14.37
CA GLU A 809 -35.19 -50.72 -15.60
C GLU A 809 -33.87 -49.98 -16.05
N LYS A 810 -32.78 -50.80 -16.14
CA LYS A 810 -31.85 -51.07 -17.28
C LYS A 810 -31.13 -49.98 -18.13
N LYS A 811 -29.79 -50.08 -18.22
CA LYS A 811 -28.89 -50.27 -19.44
C LYS A 811 -27.39 -50.11 -19.04
N ILE A 812 -26.41 -50.90 -19.52
CA ILE A 812 -25.80 -50.99 -20.88
C ILE A 812 -25.20 -49.62 -21.28
N GLU A 813 -23.90 -49.44 -21.62
CA GLU A 813 -22.98 -50.33 -22.38
C GLU A 813 -21.48 -50.20 -21.98
N LYS A 814 -20.61 -51.04 -22.58
CA LYS A 814 -19.13 -50.95 -22.51
C LYS A 814 -18.58 -49.87 -23.46
N ASN A 815 -17.30 -49.52 -23.34
CA ASN A 815 -16.45 -49.22 -24.50
C ASN A 815 -14.95 -49.49 -24.22
N ASP A 816 -14.20 -49.72 -25.30
CA ASP A 816 -12.90 -50.42 -25.26
C ASP A 816 -11.65 -49.52 -25.20
N LEU A 817 -10.52 -50.18 -24.91
CA LEU A 817 -9.16 -49.64 -25.05
C LEU A 817 -8.80 -49.39 -26.52
N GLY A 818 -8.35 -48.18 -26.85
CA GLY A 818 -7.76 -47.84 -28.15
C GLY A 818 -6.35 -47.30 -28.00
N THR A 819 -5.32 -48.11 -28.27
CA THR A 819 -3.93 -47.66 -28.38
C THR A 819 -3.65 -47.15 -29.79
N SER A 820 -2.97 -46.00 -29.89
CA SER A 820 -2.36 -45.53 -31.14
C SER A 820 -0.95 -45.02 -30.86
N GLU A 821 0.03 -45.70 -31.46
CA GLU A 821 1.40 -45.21 -31.55
C GLU A 821 1.56 -44.50 -32.90
N ASN A 822 2.07 -43.27 -32.88
CA ASN A 822 2.78 -42.52 -33.94
C ASN A 822 2.47 -41.02 -33.81
N ASP A 823 3.35 -40.27 -33.16
CA ASP A 823 3.58 -38.84 -33.37
C ASP A 823 4.86 -38.46 -32.61
N ASN A 824 5.95 -38.13 -33.33
CA ASN A 824 7.26 -37.77 -32.74
C ASN A 824 7.88 -36.49 -33.33
N ASP A 825 7.35 -35.96 -34.44
CA ASP A 825 7.93 -34.79 -35.13
C ASP A 825 7.40 -33.44 -34.59
N ASP A 826 6.19 -33.39 -34.04
CA ASP A 826 5.58 -32.17 -33.47
C ASP A 826 6.30 -31.69 -32.18
N ASP A 827 6.89 -32.63 -31.43
CA ASP A 827 7.47 -32.37 -30.11
C ASP A 827 8.66 -31.40 -30.20
N ASP A 828 9.41 -31.41 -31.30
CA ASP A 828 10.57 -30.53 -31.50
C ASP A 828 10.15 -29.07 -31.83
N GLU A 829 9.02 -28.85 -32.51
CA GLU A 829 8.46 -27.49 -32.67
C GLU A 829 7.84 -27.00 -31.35
N ILE A 830 7.13 -27.87 -30.62
CA ILE A 830 6.58 -27.55 -29.29
C ILE A 830 7.71 -27.14 -28.32
N ASN A 831 8.78 -27.93 -28.22
CA ASN A 831 9.94 -27.62 -27.37
C ASN A 831 10.62 -26.30 -27.79
N LYS A 832 10.75 -26.03 -29.08
CA LYS A 832 11.32 -24.78 -29.63
C LYS A 832 10.45 -23.56 -29.35
N LYS A 833 9.12 -23.71 -29.39
CA LYS A 833 8.13 -22.67 -29.05
C LYS A 833 8.18 -22.36 -27.54
N ILE A 834 8.11 -23.40 -26.71
CA ILE A 834 8.27 -23.32 -25.25
C ILE A 834 9.60 -22.64 -24.87
N SER A 835 10.73 -23.00 -25.49
CA SER A 835 12.04 -22.39 -25.23
C SER A 835 12.07 -20.87 -25.49
N ASN A 836 11.39 -20.40 -26.54
CA ASN A 836 11.32 -18.97 -26.86
C ASN A 836 10.36 -18.20 -25.94
N GLU A 837 9.22 -18.80 -25.58
CA GLU A 837 8.28 -18.24 -24.60
C GLU A 837 8.95 -18.12 -23.22
N ILE A 838 9.64 -19.19 -22.78
CA ILE A 838 10.45 -19.21 -21.55
C ILE A 838 11.52 -18.10 -21.54
N LYS A 839 12.20 -17.82 -22.65
CA LYS A 839 13.21 -16.75 -22.71
C LYS A 839 12.59 -15.35 -22.55
N LYS A 840 11.41 -15.14 -23.14
CA LYS A 840 10.62 -13.90 -23.01
C LYS A 840 10.10 -13.72 -21.58
N GLU A 841 9.59 -14.77 -20.96
CA GLU A 841 9.17 -14.76 -19.57
C GLU A 841 10.33 -14.56 -18.60
N MET A 842 11.48 -15.23 -18.79
CA MET A 842 12.67 -15.00 -17.96
C MET A 842 13.09 -13.53 -18.01
N LYS A 843 13.08 -12.90 -19.19
CA LYS A 843 13.40 -11.48 -19.29
C LYS A 843 12.39 -10.62 -18.52
N ASN A 844 11.09 -10.87 -18.68
CA ASN A 844 10.05 -10.13 -17.96
C ASN A 844 10.14 -10.36 -16.44
N ILE A 845 10.48 -11.57 -15.98
CA ILE A 845 10.58 -11.92 -14.56
C ILE A 845 11.87 -11.37 -13.94
N ASP A 846 13.00 -11.40 -14.66
CA ASP A 846 14.22 -10.72 -14.22
C ASP A 846 14.01 -9.20 -14.22
N GLU A 847 13.27 -8.62 -15.17
CA GLU A 847 12.81 -7.22 -15.14
C GLU A 847 11.87 -6.93 -13.96
N VAL A 848 10.94 -7.83 -13.59
CA VAL A 848 10.04 -7.68 -12.41
C VAL A 848 10.78 -7.85 -11.08
N PHE A 849 11.72 -8.80 -11.00
CA PHE A 849 12.60 -8.96 -9.84
C PHE A 849 13.47 -7.71 -9.69
N PHE A 850 14.08 -7.23 -10.78
CA PHE A 850 14.76 -5.93 -10.81
C PHE A 850 13.82 -4.78 -10.44
N TYR A 851 12.55 -4.77 -10.85
CA TYR A 851 11.63 -3.66 -10.61
C TYR A 851 11.16 -3.60 -9.15
N ASN A 852 10.81 -4.74 -8.55
CA ASN A 852 10.51 -4.83 -7.13
C ASN A 852 11.77 -4.52 -6.30
N HIS A 853 12.93 -5.07 -6.68
CA HIS A 853 14.21 -4.73 -6.08
C HIS A 853 14.64 -3.28 -6.37
N LYS A 854 14.11 -2.61 -7.41
CA LYS A 854 14.34 -1.18 -7.73
C LYS A 854 13.42 -0.27 -6.93
N LYS A 855 12.16 -0.68 -6.70
CA LYS A 855 11.26 -0.01 -5.75
C LYS A 855 11.84 -0.08 -4.34
N ASN A 856 12.41 -1.23 -3.97
CA ASN A 856 13.15 -1.40 -2.73
C ASN A 856 14.55 -0.75 -2.77
N LYS A 857 15.16 -0.47 -3.94
CA LYS A 857 16.49 0.19 -4.03
C LYS A 857 16.50 1.57 -3.38
N PHE A 858 15.38 2.31 -3.42
CA PHE A 858 15.26 3.59 -2.72
C PHE A 858 15.31 3.45 -1.19
N GLN A 859 15.10 2.25 -0.64
CA GLN A 859 15.41 1.91 0.76
C GLN A 859 16.80 1.28 0.92
N ILE A 860 17.26 0.46 -0.03
CA ILE A 860 18.56 -0.25 0.01
C ILE A 860 19.77 0.69 -0.20
N SER A 861 19.57 1.93 -0.66
CA SER A 861 20.60 2.97 -0.63
C SER A 861 20.65 3.74 0.69
N GLY A 862 19.54 3.83 1.43
CA GLY A 862 19.52 4.43 2.77
C GLY A 862 20.21 3.53 3.80
N ASP A 863 20.50 4.06 4.99
CA ASP A 863 21.16 3.30 6.05
C ASP A 863 20.25 2.15 6.52
N LEU A 864 20.58 0.94 6.05
CA LEU A 864 19.85 -0.28 6.32
C LEU A 864 20.09 -0.73 7.76
N ASN A 865 19.29 -0.19 8.67
CA ASN A 865 18.98 -0.83 9.96
C ASN A 865 18.21 -2.14 9.72
N PHE A 866 18.87 -3.13 9.12
CA PHE A 866 18.53 -4.51 9.31
C PHE A 866 18.52 -4.77 10.82
N LYS A 867 17.46 -5.38 11.34
CA LYS A 867 17.56 -6.09 12.61
C LYS A 867 18.57 -7.22 12.39
N ASP A 868 19.48 -7.44 13.34
CA ASP A 868 20.68 -8.27 13.15
C ASP A 868 20.35 -9.67 12.57
N ASP A 869 19.22 -10.24 13.00
CA ASP A 869 18.64 -11.50 12.50
C ASP A 869 18.57 -11.63 10.96
N ASN A 870 18.37 -10.51 10.23
CA ASN A 870 18.14 -10.50 8.78
C ASN A 870 19.43 -10.38 7.95
N ILE A 871 20.58 -10.05 8.57
CA ILE A 871 21.81 -9.79 7.82
C ILE A 871 22.36 -11.11 7.23
N GLY A 872 22.29 -12.20 8.00
CA GLY A 872 22.64 -13.55 7.53
C GLY A 872 21.81 -14.01 6.33
N ASN A 873 20.50 -13.76 6.34
CA ASN A 873 19.61 -14.06 5.21
C ASN A 873 19.93 -13.18 3.98
N THR A 874 20.29 -11.91 4.19
CA THR A 874 20.71 -11.01 3.10
C THR A 874 22.00 -11.52 2.45
N LEU A 875 22.99 -11.93 3.24
CA LEU A 875 24.22 -12.56 2.73
C LEU A 875 23.94 -13.88 2.00
N LEU A 876 22.98 -14.69 2.46
CA LEU A 876 22.57 -15.91 1.76
C LEU A 876 21.89 -15.60 0.42
N VAL A 877 20.96 -14.65 0.35
CA VAL A 877 20.33 -14.16 -0.89
C VAL A 877 21.40 -13.73 -1.90
N PHE A 878 22.39 -12.95 -1.48
CA PHE A 878 23.45 -12.48 -2.36
C PHE A 878 24.36 -13.63 -2.82
N SER A 879 24.68 -14.57 -1.92
CA SER A 879 25.50 -15.76 -2.26
C SER A 879 24.77 -16.71 -3.23
N LEU A 880 23.45 -16.84 -3.12
CA LEU A 880 22.61 -17.61 -4.06
C LEU A 880 22.46 -16.90 -5.41
N GLN A 881 22.30 -15.57 -5.44
CA GLN A 881 22.28 -14.80 -6.68
C GLN A 881 23.63 -14.89 -7.41
N LEU A 882 24.74 -14.82 -6.67
CA LEU A 882 26.08 -15.02 -7.22
C LEU A 882 26.28 -16.45 -7.74
N SER A 883 25.84 -17.46 -7.00
CA SER A 883 25.84 -18.85 -7.48
C SER A 883 25.02 -19.00 -8.76
N SER A 884 23.82 -18.43 -8.81
CA SER A 884 22.95 -18.47 -9.99
C SER A 884 23.63 -17.89 -11.23
N ASN A 885 24.38 -16.79 -11.09
CA ASN A 885 25.21 -16.22 -12.17
C ASN A 885 26.34 -17.19 -12.57
N LEU A 886 27.15 -17.62 -11.59
CA LEU A 886 28.34 -18.47 -11.81
C LEU A 886 27.99 -19.79 -12.51
N ILE A 887 26.88 -20.43 -12.14
CA ILE A 887 26.37 -21.68 -12.71
C ILE A 887 26.06 -21.56 -14.23
N THR A 888 25.80 -20.36 -14.76
CA THR A 888 25.53 -20.18 -16.21
C THR A 888 26.77 -20.21 -17.09
N ILE A 889 27.96 -20.09 -16.51
CA ILE A 889 29.21 -19.85 -17.24
C ILE A 889 29.66 -21.10 -17.98
N ASN A 890 30.05 -22.15 -17.26
CA ASN A 890 30.55 -23.41 -17.84
C ASN A 890 30.29 -24.61 -16.93
N ASN A 891 30.47 -25.82 -17.48
CA ASN A 891 30.17 -27.07 -16.79
C ASN A 891 31.03 -27.30 -15.54
N GLN A 892 32.33 -26.97 -15.56
CA GLN A 892 33.22 -27.17 -14.40
C GLN A 892 32.71 -26.42 -13.15
N ILE A 893 32.18 -25.21 -13.32
CA ILE A 893 31.56 -24.45 -12.23
C ILE A 893 30.27 -25.12 -11.75
N LYS A 894 29.41 -25.60 -12.66
CA LYS A 894 28.22 -26.38 -12.30
C LYS A 894 28.59 -27.60 -11.47
N ASP A 895 29.59 -28.36 -11.89
CA ASP A 895 30.01 -29.60 -11.23
C ASP A 895 30.64 -29.33 -9.86
N THR A 896 31.34 -28.19 -9.71
CA THR A 896 31.80 -27.68 -8.40
C THR A 896 30.63 -27.46 -7.43
N PHE A 897 29.52 -26.89 -7.90
CA PHE A 897 28.31 -26.66 -7.11
C PHE A 897 27.37 -27.88 -7.00
N MET A 898 27.53 -28.91 -7.83
CA MET A 898 26.78 -30.19 -7.78
C MET A 898 27.39 -31.20 -6.80
N ASN A 899 28.34 -30.80 -5.95
CA ASN A 899 28.87 -31.68 -4.90
C ASN A 899 27.81 -31.99 -3.82
N GLU A 900 27.96 -33.13 -3.15
CA GLU A 900 26.98 -33.65 -2.18
C GLU A 900 26.66 -32.67 -1.04
N GLN A 901 27.65 -31.95 -0.51
CA GLN A 901 27.46 -30.99 0.58
C GLN A 901 26.64 -29.77 0.12
N MET A 902 26.95 -29.23 -1.07
CA MET A 902 26.19 -28.12 -1.67
C MET A 902 24.76 -28.53 -2.02
N LEU A 903 24.55 -29.73 -2.54
CA LEU A 903 23.22 -30.25 -2.85
C LEU A 903 22.41 -30.54 -1.57
N SER A 904 23.04 -31.07 -0.52
CA SER A 904 22.40 -31.22 0.79
C SER A 904 21.98 -29.86 1.36
N ALA A 905 22.86 -28.85 1.30
CA ALA A 905 22.56 -27.50 1.77
C ALA A 905 21.43 -26.84 0.95
N PHE A 906 21.43 -27.00 -0.38
CA PHE A 906 20.31 -26.54 -1.22
C PHE A 906 19.01 -27.27 -0.88
N LEU A 907 19.03 -28.59 -0.65
CA LEU A 907 17.84 -29.38 -0.30
C LEU A 907 17.23 -28.92 1.04
N THR A 908 18.07 -28.64 2.04
CA THR A 908 17.66 -28.07 3.33
C THR A 908 17.09 -26.65 3.17
N LEU A 909 17.71 -25.81 2.35
CA LEU A 909 17.23 -24.45 2.10
C LEU A 909 15.94 -24.39 1.26
N LEU A 910 15.47 -25.49 0.65
CA LEU A 910 14.14 -25.54 0.03
C LEU A 910 12.98 -25.55 1.06
N ASP A 911 13.28 -25.76 2.35
CA ASP A 911 12.31 -25.58 3.44
C ASP A 911 12.31 -24.14 4.02
N HIS A 912 13.10 -23.22 3.43
CA HIS A 912 13.21 -21.84 3.91
C HIS A 912 11.95 -21.02 3.59
N SER A 913 11.48 -20.18 4.51
CA SER A 913 10.24 -19.41 4.35
C SER A 913 10.39 -18.13 3.52
N ASP A 914 11.60 -17.58 3.39
CA ASP A 914 11.85 -16.39 2.58
C ASP A 914 11.75 -16.71 1.07
N PHE A 915 10.76 -16.08 0.43
CA PHE A 915 10.49 -16.13 -1.01
C PHE A 915 11.73 -15.88 -1.89
N SER A 916 12.59 -14.94 -1.50
CA SER A 916 13.79 -14.53 -2.26
C SER A 916 14.82 -15.66 -2.31
N ILE A 917 15.00 -16.37 -1.19
CA ILE A 917 15.88 -17.54 -1.10
C ILE A 917 15.33 -18.68 -1.96
N LEU A 918 14.03 -18.97 -1.87
CA LEU A 918 13.40 -20.02 -2.69
C LEU A 918 13.47 -19.73 -4.20
N VAL A 919 13.21 -18.48 -4.63
CA VAL A 919 13.30 -18.08 -6.05
C VAL A 919 14.73 -18.23 -6.57
N LEU A 920 15.74 -17.82 -5.80
CA LEU A 920 17.14 -17.94 -6.22
C LEU A 920 17.64 -19.39 -6.22
N LEU A 921 17.14 -20.25 -5.32
CA LEU A 921 17.36 -21.70 -5.39
C LEU A 921 16.72 -22.31 -6.64
N MET A 922 15.48 -21.94 -6.99
CA MET A 922 14.86 -22.37 -8.26
C MET A 922 15.68 -21.89 -9.48
N LYS A 923 16.25 -20.68 -9.43
CA LYS A 923 17.13 -20.16 -10.50
C LYS A 923 18.45 -20.93 -10.57
N CYS A 924 19.07 -21.30 -9.44
CA CYS A 924 20.26 -22.17 -9.41
C CYS A 924 19.97 -23.57 -9.99
N LEU A 925 18.88 -24.22 -9.53
CA LEU A 925 18.49 -25.56 -9.98
C LEU A 925 18.10 -25.58 -11.46
N THR A 926 17.38 -24.56 -11.93
CA THR A 926 17.13 -24.33 -13.37
C THR A 926 18.45 -24.21 -14.13
N ASN A 927 19.41 -23.43 -13.63
CA ASN A 927 20.69 -23.20 -14.30
C ASN A 927 21.63 -24.41 -14.29
N PHE A 928 21.52 -25.37 -13.35
CA PHE A 928 22.25 -26.64 -13.46
C PHE A 928 21.81 -27.43 -14.69
N ILE A 929 20.49 -27.65 -14.82
CA ILE A 929 19.87 -28.47 -15.87
C ILE A 929 19.97 -27.78 -17.24
N ASN A 930 19.73 -26.46 -17.29
CA ASN A 930 19.75 -25.67 -18.51
C ASN A 930 21.20 -25.37 -18.96
N VAL A 931 21.62 -25.87 -20.12
CA VAL A 931 22.91 -25.55 -20.75
C VAL A 931 22.66 -24.55 -21.89
N PRO A 932 23.31 -23.37 -21.91
CA PRO A 932 23.04 -22.33 -22.92
C PRO A 932 23.71 -22.61 -24.27
N ASP A 933 24.82 -23.34 -24.27
CA ASP A 933 25.65 -23.61 -25.45
C ASP A 933 25.08 -24.77 -26.30
N LYS A 934 25.48 -24.85 -27.58
CA LYS A 934 24.94 -25.84 -28.55
C LYS A 934 25.61 -27.20 -28.48
N ASP A 935 26.87 -27.25 -28.07
CA ASP A 935 27.71 -28.46 -28.07
C ASP A 935 27.46 -29.29 -26.80
N GLN A 936 26.19 -29.67 -26.60
CA GLN A 936 25.73 -30.27 -25.35
C GLN A 936 26.07 -31.75 -25.26
N ASP A 937 26.87 -32.11 -24.25
CA ASP A 937 26.83 -33.46 -23.73
C ASP A 937 25.48 -33.70 -23.04
N LYS A 938 24.57 -34.36 -23.77
CA LYS A 938 23.25 -34.75 -23.27
C LYS A 938 23.34 -35.70 -22.07
N ASN A 939 24.40 -36.50 -21.96
CA ASN A 939 24.58 -37.44 -20.85
C ASN A 939 24.83 -36.68 -19.54
N LEU A 940 25.73 -35.69 -19.57
CA LEU A 940 26.00 -34.82 -18.42
C LEU A 940 24.74 -34.10 -17.90
N ILE A 941 23.81 -33.72 -18.79
CA ILE A 941 22.50 -33.15 -18.38
C ILE A 941 21.61 -34.23 -17.74
N LEU A 942 21.55 -35.43 -18.31
CA LEU A 942 20.78 -36.57 -17.77
C LEU A 942 21.31 -37.02 -16.40
N ASP A 943 22.63 -37.08 -16.21
CA ASP A 943 23.25 -37.43 -14.93
C ASP A 943 22.97 -36.38 -13.86
N ARG A 944 23.06 -35.08 -14.19
CA ARG A 944 22.64 -34.01 -13.26
C ARG A 944 21.15 -34.09 -12.91
N LYS A 945 20.25 -34.38 -13.87
CA LYS A 945 18.83 -34.66 -13.59
C LYS A 945 18.67 -35.86 -12.65
N LYS A 946 19.41 -36.94 -12.89
CA LYS A 946 19.37 -38.19 -12.13
C LYS A 946 19.80 -37.99 -10.68
N ILE A 947 20.92 -37.29 -10.45
CA ILE A 947 21.40 -36.91 -9.11
C ILE A 947 20.36 -36.09 -8.36
N LEU A 948 19.80 -35.05 -8.98
CA LEU A 948 18.76 -34.21 -8.35
C LEU A 948 17.47 -35.00 -8.04
N LYS A 949 17.08 -35.96 -8.89
CA LYS A 949 15.96 -36.88 -8.59
C LYS A 949 16.27 -37.81 -7.42
N GLN A 950 17.45 -38.42 -7.40
CA GLN A 950 17.89 -39.34 -6.33
C GLN A 950 17.97 -38.64 -4.96
N LEU A 951 18.42 -37.39 -4.92
CA LEU A 951 18.43 -36.55 -3.71
C LEU A 951 17.06 -35.94 -3.35
N GLY A 952 15.97 -36.34 -4.01
CA GLY A 952 14.61 -35.95 -3.62
C GLY A 952 14.18 -34.52 -3.97
N PHE A 953 14.98 -33.75 -4.73
CA PHE A 953 14.62 -32.38 -5.14
C PHE A 953 13.26 -32.33 -5.85
N GLN A 954 12.92 -33.36 -6.64
CA GLN A 954 11.65 -33.45 -7.35
C GLN A 954 10.44 -33.38 -6.40
N LEU A 955 10.53 -33.96 -5.19
CA LEU A 955 9.46 -33.92 -4.19
C LEU A 955 9.41 -32.55 -3.47
N LYS A 956 10.57 -31.99 -3.08
CA LYS A 956 10.65 -30.64 -2.49
C LYS A 956 10.06 -29.58 -3.42
N ILE A 957 10.47 -29.57 -4.70
CA ILE A 957 9.96 -28.62 -5.70
C ILE A 957 8.45 -28.80 -5.91
N LYS A 958 7.94 -30.04 -5.93
CA LYS A 958 6.48 -30.30 -6.02
C LYS A 958 5.72 -29.75 -4.81
N ASN A 959 6.29 -29.80 -3.61
CA ASN A 959 5.67 -29.21 -2.41
C ASN A 959 5.58 -27.68 -2.50
N ILE A 960 6.55 -27.01 -3.13
CA ILE A 960 6.52 -25.55 -3.37
C ILE A 960 5.32 -25.14 -4.25
N PHE A 961 4.72 -26.05 -5.04
CA PHE A 961 3.49 -25.76 -5.79
C PHE A 961 2.29 -25.42 -4.88
N LYS A 962 2.34 -25.79 -3.60
CA LYS A 962 1.32 -25.43 -2.58
C LYS A 962 1.49 -24.00 -2.05
N ASN A 963 2.58 -23.30 -2.40
CA ASN A 963 2.75 -21.89 -2.02
C ASN A 963 1.72 -21.01 -2.77
N ASN A 964 1.26 -19.96 -2.10
CA ASN A 964 0.29 -19.00 -2.63
C ASN A 964 0.91 -17.97 -3.58
N ASP A 965 2.23 -17.76 -3.52
CA ASP A 965 2.91 -16.85 -4.44
C ASP A 965 3.02 -17.45 -5.86
N THR A 966 2.49 -16.72 -6.84
CA THR A 966 2.44 -17.14 -8.25
C THR A 966 3.81 -17.19 -8.91
N ILE A 967 4.70 -16.23 -8.62
CA ILE A 967 6.04 -16.13 -9.22
C ILE A 967 6.89 -17.32 -8.77
N LEU A 968 6.90 -17.62 -7.47
CA LEU A 968 7.62 -18.79 -6.95
C LEU A 968 7.01 -20.10 -7.46
N LYS A 969 5.69 -20.19 -7.54
CA LYS A 969 4.97 -21.36 -8.08
C LYS A 969 5.32 -21.63 -9.55
N ASP A 970 5.46 -20.59 -10.37
CA ASP A 970 5.81 -20.73 -11.79
C ASP A 970 7.32 -21.03 -11.99
N PHE A 971 8.21 -20.45 -11.19
CA PHE A 971 9.61 -20.90 -11.11
C PHE A 971 9.72 -22.38 -10.70
N ALA A 972 8.94 -22.82 -9.71
CA ALA A 972 8.92 -24.21 -9.26
C ALA A 972 8.38 -25.16 -10.34
N LYS A 973 7.23 -24.85 -10.96
CA LYS A 973 6.66 -25.61 -12.09
C LYS A 973 7.70 -25.79 -13.21
N LYS A 974 8.37 -24.71 -13.61
CA LYS A 974 9.38 -24.71 -14.66
C LYS A 974 10.62 -25.53 -14.28
N THR A 975 11.12 -25.38 -13.06
CA THR A 975 12.26 -26.17 -12.56
C THR A 975 11.90 -27.66 -12.50
N PHE A 976 10.67 -28.00 -12.09
CA PHE A 976 10.15 -29.37 -12.09
C PHE A 976 9.96 -29.95 -13.50
N ALA A 977 9.45 -29.16 -14.45
CA ALA A 977 9.30 -29.56 -15.84
C ALA A 977 10.66 -29.78 -16.53
N LEU A 978 11.66 -28.95 -16.23
CA LEU A 978 13.04 -29.16 -16.66
C LEU A 978 13.68 -30.38 -15.99
N LEU A 979 13.36 -30.67 -14.72
CA LEU A 979 13.88 -31.84 -14.00
C LEU A 979 13.24 -33.16 -14.48
N LYS A 980 11.98 -33.14 -14.91
CA LYS A 980 11.25 -34.32 -15.42
C LYS A 980 12.05 -35.04 -16.50
#